data_AF-A0A1L1PJ77-F1
#
_entry.id   AF-A0A1L1PJ77-F1
#
_cell.length_a   1.000
_cell.length_b   1.000
_cell.length_c   1.000
_cell.angle_alpha   90.00
_cell.angle_beta   90.00
_cell.angle_gamma   90.00
#
_symmetry.space_group_name_H-M   'P 1'
#
loop_
_entity.id
_entity.type
_entity.pdbx_description
1 polymer ?
#
loop_
_entity_poly.entity_id
_entity_poly.type
_entity_poly.pdbx_seq_one_letter_code
_entity_poly.pdbx_strand_id
1 'polypeptide(L)'
;MLDFNDTHTPVPRDLGAEREAIRAELLARLESMLAALFPAGRKRGGKFLTGDVLGSPGDSLEIVLDGDKAGLWTDRATGDGGDIFALIAAHHGIDAHAGFPRTLDAATELLGRAPMALARKSKKEAPVDDLGPATAKWDYLDASGKLIAVVYRYDPPGRKKEFRPWDARRRKMAPPDPRPLYNQPGMASAALVVLVEGEKCAQALIDAGIAATTAMHGANAPVEKTDWSPLAGKAVLVWPDRDKPGWEYATQAAQAILSAGAKTCHILYPPEEAAEGWDAADAVAEGFDVAAFLTHGPRLQMHDIDEDAAPVVSSDESVWGTEDALALAFTRRYHRDWRYVAAWGRWLVWDGHRWRTEDTLAATDLIRSVCRHAAVHADNPKIAAKLATSGTVGGVERLARADRRHAATTAEWDADPWLLNTPGGVVDLKTGRQRTHDRADRMTKITTATPGGDCPIWRQFLAEVTGGDAELQAYLQRMTGYALTGSTQEHALFFLYGTGANGKSVFVNTLATILGDYAANAPMDTFMETRTDRHPTDMAGLRGARFVAAIETEQGRRWAESKIKNLTGGDKISARFMRQDFFEFFPQFKLFVAGNHKPAIRNIDEAMKRRLHLIPFTITVPPERRDKHLQQKLLAERDGVLAWAVQGCLDWQRLGRLDPPQQVLEATEEYFEAEDALGRWLDERCVRDANAKSLTAELFNDWKQWADSAGEFIGSQRRFSDLLITRGVEKWRNTAGVRGFRGIGLKNPPMPAYTPYADD
;
A
#
# COMPACT_ATOMS: atom_id res chain seq x y z
N MET A 1 -3.96 -55.20 14.21
CA MET A 1 -3.56 -55.36 12.79
C MET A 1 -4.85 -55.63 12.03
N LEU A 2 -5.43 -54.60 11.41
CA LEU A 2 -6.73 -54.73 10.73
C LEU A 2 -6.51 -55.37 9.36
N ASP A 3 -7.26 -56.44 9.10
CA ASP A 3 -7.27 -57.19 7.86
C ASP A 3 -8.18 -56.49 6.83
N PHE A 4 -7.64 -56.17 5.66
CA PHE A 4 -8.32 -55.51 4.55
C PHE A 4 -8.57 -56.47 3.36
N ASN A 5 -8.33 -57.77 3.52
CA ASN A 5 -8.29 -58.73 2.39
C ASN A 5 -9.58 -59.49 2.09
N ASP A 6 -10.76 -59.04 2.53
CA ASP A 6 -12.01 -59.66 2.05
C ASP A 6 -12.50 -59.05 0.74
N THR A 7 -12.36 -59.84 -0.32
CA THR A 7 -12.78 -59.55 -1.69
C THR A 7 -14.25 -59.92 -1.92
N HIS A 8 -15.02 -58.99 -2.48
CA HIS A 8 -16.10 -59.36 -3.38
C HIS A 8 -15.77 -58.79 -4.76
N THR A 9 -15.55 -59.68 -5.71
CA THR A 9 -15.42 -59.37 -7.14
C THR A 9 -16.73 -58.70 -7.59
N PRO A 10 -16.73 -57.44 -8.07
CA PRO A 10 -17.92 -56.85 -8.64
C PRO A 10 -18.24 -57.62 -9.92
N VAL A 11 -19.48 -58.12 -10.03
CA VAL A 11 -20.00 -58.63 -11.30
C VAL A 11 -19.93 -57.46 -12.31
N PRO A 12 -19.26 -57.62 -13.46
CA PRO A 12 -19.19 -56.55 -14.44
C PRO A 12 -20.59 -56.21 -14.94
N ARG A 13 -20.91 -54.90 -14.97
CA ARG A 13 -22.16 -54.36 -15.51
C ARG A 13 -22.18 -54.65 -17.01
N ASP A 14 -23.08 -55.51 -17.45
CA ASP A 14 -23.26 -55.81 -18.88
C ASP A 14 -24.01 -54.64 -19.55
N LEU A 15 -23.23 -53.63 -19.95
CA LEU A 15 -23.74 -52.43 -20.63
C LEU A 15 -24.45 -52.76 -21.96
N GLY A 16 -24.19 -53.92 -22.56
CA GLY A 16 -24.86 -54.37 -23.78
C GLY A 16 -26.31 -54.76 -23.52
N ALA A 17 -26.55 -55.56 -22.47
CA ALA A 17 -27.89 -55.95 -22.06
C ALA A 17 -28.71 -54.75 -21.55
N GLU A 18 -28.08 -53.82 -20.84
CA GLU A 18 -28.71 -52.60 -20.32
C GLU A 18 -29.14 -51.65 -21.47
N ARG A 19 -28.29 -51.50 -22.49
CA ARG A 19 -28.60 -50.70 -23.70
C ARG A 19 -29.80 -51.25 -24.46
N GLU A 20 -29.85 -52.55 -24.74
CA GLU A 20 -30.96 -53.14 -25.51
C GLU A 20 -32.29 -53.09 -24.75
N ALA A 21 -32.25 -53.29 -23.42
CA ALA A 21 -33.45 -53.16 -22.57
C ALA A 21 -34.02 -51.74 -22.58
N ILE A 22 -33.15 -50.72 -22.43
CA ILE A 22 -33.56 -49.31 -22.47
C ILE A 22 -34.03 -48.93 -23.88
N ARG A 23 -33.35 -49.40 -24.93
CA ARG A 23 -33.74 -49.16 -26.32
C ARG A 23 -35.15 -49.67 -26.61
N ALA A 24 -35.47 -50.90 -26.20
CA ALA A 24 -36.80 -51.48 -26.40
C ALA A 24 -37.90 -50.65 -25.72
N GLU A 25 -37.63 -50.12 -24.52
CA GLU A 25 -38.61 -49.31 -23.78
C GLU A 25 -38.75 -47.89 -24.33
N LEU A 26 -37.66 -47.26 -24.79
CA LEU A 26 -37.70 -45.99 -25.50
C LEU A 26 -38.55 -46.11 -26.77
N LEU A 27 -38.39 -47.19 -27.53
CA LEU A 27 -39.20 -47.42 -28.74
C LEU A 27 -40.67 -47.68 -28.40
N ALA A 28 -40.95 -48.39 -27.30
CA ALA A 28 -42.33 -48.62 -26.84
C ALA A 28 -43.05 -47.35 -26.39
N ARG A 29 -42.30 -46.30 -25.98
CA ARG A 29 -42.82 -45.00 -25.52
C ARG A 29 -42.40 -43.83 -26.40
N LEU A 30 -42.00 -44.13 -27.64
CA LEU A 30 -41.29 -43.20 -28.52
C LEU A 30 -42.07 -41.90 -28.73
N GLU A 31 -43.37 -41.98 -28.99
CA GLU A 31 -44.21 -40.81 -29.23
C GLU A 31 -44.33 -39.92 -27.99
N SER A 32 -44.57 -40.49 -26.81
CA SER A 32 -44.64 -39.74 -25.56
C SER A 32 -43.31 -39.10 -25.17
N MET A 33 -42.21 -39.81 -25.43
CA MET A 33 -40.86 -39.32 -25.15
C MET A 33 -40.50 -38.16 -26.08
N LEU A 34 -40.79 -38.28 -27.38
CA LEU A 34 -40.52 -37.21 -28.36
C LEU A 34 -41.38 -35.98 -28.10
N ALA A 35 -42.63 -36.14 -27.65
CA ALA A 35 -43.47 -35.00 -27.25
C ALA A 35 -42.92 -34.26 -26.02
N ALA A 36 -42.26 -34.98 -25.10
CA ALA A 36 -41.60 -34.38 -23.94
C ALA A 36 -40.29 -33.67 -24.31
N LEU A 37 -39.46 -34.29 -25.16
CA LEU A 37 -38.20 -33.72 -25.64
C LEU A 37 -38.41 -32.53 -26.60
N PHE A 38 -39.43 -32.60 -27.44
CA PHE A 38 -39.69 -31.62 -28.49
C PHE A 38 -41.16 -31.15 -28.44
N PRO A 39 -41.52 -30.27 -27.49
CA PRO A 39 -42.90 -29.83 -27.31
C PRO A 39 -43.50 -29.12 -28.53
N ALA A 40 -42.66 -28.54 -29.40
CA ALA A 40 -43.07 -27.88 -30.64
C ALA A 40 -43.26 -28.83 -31.84
N GLY A 41 -42.91 -30.12 -31.68
CA GLY A 41 -42.94 -31.10 -32.75
C GLY A 41 -44.34 -31.57 -33.14
N ARG A 42 -44.48 -32.10 -34.36
CA ARG A 42 -45.78 -32.51 -34.93
C ARG A 42 -45.70 -33.88 -35.58
N LYS A 43 -46.76 -34.66 -35.43
CA LYS A 43 -46.91 -35.97 -36.09
C LYS A 43 -47.51 -35.80 -37.48
N ARG A 44 -46.85 -36.35 -38.50
CA ARG A 44 -47.34 -36.39 -39.89
C ARG A 44 -46.87 -37.66 -40.58
N GLY A 45 -47.81 -38.51 -41.02
CA GLY A 45 -47.54 -39.69 -41.86
C GLY A 45 -46.58 -40.73 -41.25
N GLY A 46 -46.80 -41.13 -39.98
CA GLY A 46 -45.95 -42.12 -39.29
C GLY A 46 -44.58 -41.59 -38.87
N LYS A 47 -44.38 -40.26 -38.93
CA LYS A 47 -43.15 -39.58 -38.50
C LYS A 47 -43.46 -38.46 -37.51
N PHE A 48 -42.49 -38.15 -36.68
CA PHE A 48 -42.46 -36.98 -35.81
C PHE A 48 -41.51 -35.94 -36.40
N LEU A 49 -41.99 -34.71 -36.57
CA LEU A 49 -41.28 -33.63 -37.25
C LEU A 49 -40.94 -32.53 -36.25
N THR A 50 -39.70 -32.04 -36.27
CA THR A 50 -39.22 -30.88 -35.51
C THR A 50 -38.16 -30.13 -36.34
N GLY A 51 -37.80 -28.91 -35.94
CA GLY A 51 -36.86 -28.07 -36.70
C GLY A 51 -35.41 -28.52 -36.59
N ASP A 52 -34.99 -28.99 -35.41
CA ASP A 52 -33.62 -29.41 -35.13
C ASP A 52 -33.58 -30.29 -33.87
N VAL A 53 -32.38 -30.75 -33.50
CA VAL A 53 -32.12 -31.57 -32.29
C VAL A 53 -32.34 -30.81 -30.98
N LEU A 54 -32.51 -29.48 -31.01
CA LEU A 54 -32.83 -28.66 -29.82
C LEU A 54 -34.34 -28.43 -29.65
N GLY A 55 -35.15 -28.82 -30.63
CA GLY A 55 -36.61 -28.69 -30.58
C GLY A 55 -37.16 -27.39 -31.14
N SER A 56 -36.41 -26.69 -31.99
CA SER A 56 -36.92 -25.52 -32.69
C SER A 56 -38.16 -25.85 -33.53
N PRO A 57 -39.13 -24.94 -33.70
CA PRO A 57 -40.28 -25.18 -34.58
C PRO A 57 -39.83 -25.38 -36.05
N GLY A 58 -40.27 -26.47 -36.69
CA GLY A 58 -39.94 -26.75 -38.09
C GLY A 58 -40.23 -28.20 -38.51
N ASP A 59 -39.94 -28.51 -39.78
CA ASP A 59 -40.17 -29.83 -40.41
C ASP A 59 -38.87 -30.46 -40.94
N SER A 60 -37.69 -29.92 -40.61
CA SER A 60 -36.37 -30.32 -41.15
C SER A 60 -35.87 -31.64 -40.58
N LEU A 61 -36.07 -31.87 -39.28
CA LEU A 61 -35.71 -33.10 -38.58
C LEU A 61 -36.92 -34.03 -38.51
N GLU A 62 -36.76 -35.22 -39.09
CA GLU A 62 -37.79 -36.26 -39.08
C GLU A 62 -37.34 -37.47 -38.25
N ILE A 63 -38.20 -37.94 -37.33
CA ILE A 63 -38.02 -39.19 -36.59
C ILE A 63 -39.10 -40.20 -37.02
N VAL A 64 -38.69 -41.42 -37.35
CA VAL A 64 -39.63 -42.49 -37.74
C VAL A 64 -40.28 -43.06 -36.48
N LEU A 65 -41.62 -43.12 -36.44
CA LEU A 65 -42.36 -43.58 -35.26
C LEU A 65 -42.65 -45.09 -35.27
N ASP A 66 -42.77 -45.71 -36.44
CA ASP A 66 -43.28 -47.08 -36.59
C ASP A 66 -42.40 -47.95 -37.51
N GLY A 67 -42.46 -49.28 -37.31
CA GLY A 67 -41.75 -50.29 -38.10
C GLY A 67 -40.29 -50.52 -37.67
N ASP A 68 -39.54 -51.30 -38.47
CA ASP A 68 -38.15 -51.71 -38.15
C ASP A 68 -37.17 -50.53 -38.03
N LYS A 69 -37.58 -49.35 -38.49
CA LYS A 69 -36.81 -48.10 -38.44
C LYS A 69 -37.26 -47.14 -37.34
N ALA A 70 -38.19 -47.54 -36.47
CA ALA A 70 -38.67 -46.71 -35.37
C ALA A 70 -37.49 -46.18 -34.53
N GLY A 71 -37.51 -44.89 -34.21
CA GLY A 71 -36.48 -44.19 -33.43
C GLY A 71 -35.24 -43.77 -34.22
N LEU A 72 -35.16 -44.04 -35.54
CA LEU A 72 -34.17 -43.42 -36.40
C LEU A 72 -34.62 -42.01 -36.78
N TRP A 73 -33.66 -41.08 -36.74
CA TRP A 73 -33.91 -39.69 -37.11
C TRP A 73 -32.95 -39.21 -38.20
N THR A 74 -33.39 -38.20 -38.94
CA THR A 74 -32.59 -37.54 -39.98
C THR A 74 -32.99 -36.08 -40.05
N ASP A 75 -32.00 -35.18 -40.00
CA ASP A 75 -32.17 -33.76 -40.26
C ASP A 75 -31.78 -33.45 -41.72
N ARG A 76 -32.76 -33.01 -42.52
CA ARG A 76 -32.54 -32.65 -43.92
C ARG A 76 -31.77 -31.35 -44.10
N ALA A 77 -31.73 -30.49 -43.09
CA ALA A 77 -31.01 -29.23 -43.17
C ALA A 77 -29.50 -29.41 -43.00
N THR A 78 -29.08 -30.30 -42.10
CA THR A 78 -27.65 -30.55 -41.83
C THR A 78 -27.12 -31.82 -42.51
N GLY A 79 -28.01 -32.77 -42.83
CA GLY A 79 -27.63 -34.09 -43.34
C GLY A 79 -27.31 -35.10 -42.23
N ASP A 80 -27.42 -34.71 -40.96
CA ASP A 80 -27.13 -35.57 -39.82
C ASP A 80 -28.27 -36.55 -39.55
N GLY A 81 -27.95 -37.68 -38.92
CA GLY A 81 -28.93 -38.66 -38.50
C GLY A 81 -28.33 -39.72 -37.60
N GLY A 82 -29.19 -40.46 -36.91
CA GLY A 82 -28.75 -41.46 -35.95
C GLY A 82 -29.89 -42.25 -35.33
N ASP A 83 -29.54 -43.08 -34.35
CA ASP A 83 -30.51 -43.78 -33.52
C ASP A 83 -31.05 -42.87 -32.40
N ILE A 84 -31.97 -43.44 -31.61
CA ILE A 84 -32.65 -42.70 -30.54
C ILE A 84 -31.68 -42.22 -29.45
N PHE A 85 -30.58 -42.92 -29.20
CA PHE A 85 -29.57 -42.48 -28.23
C PHE A 85 -28.73 -41.33 -28.79
N ALA A 86 -28.38 -41.38 -30.07
CA ALA A 86 -27.73 -40.26 -30.74
C ALA A 86 -28.60 -39.01 -30.73
N LEU A 87 -29.93 -39.15 -30.86
CA LEU A 87 -30.88 -38.03 -30.75
C LEU A 87 -30.88 -37.42 -29.34
N ILE A 88 -30.96 -38.25 -28.31
CA ILE A 88 -30.94 -37.81 -26.90
C ILE A 88 -29.60 -37.15 -26.57
N ALA A 89 -28.49 -37.75 -27.00
CA ALA A 89 -27.16 -37.17 -26.84
C ALA A 89 -27.05 -35.79 -27.51
N ALA A 90 -27.51 -35.67 -28.76
CA ALA A 90 -27.50 -34.41 -29.50
C ALA A 90 -28.35 -33.33 -28.82
N HIS A 91 -29.54 -33.68 -28.32
CA HIS A 91 -30.41 -32.75 -27.60
C HIS A 91 -29.78 -32.20 -26.32
N HIS A 92 -29.07 -33.04 -25.58
CA HIS A 92 -28.41 -32.66 -24.32
C HIS A 92 -26.96 -32.14 -24.51
N GLY A 93 -26.48 -31.98 -25.75
CA GLY A 93 -25.11 -31.54 -26.03
C GLY A 93 -24.03 -32.51 -25.57
N ILE A 94 -24.34 -33.82 -25.52
CA ILE A 94 -23.44 -34.89 -25.10
C ILE A 94 -22.75 -35.49 -26.33
N ASP A 95 -21.44 -35.69 -26.28
CA ASP A 95 -20.72 -36.48 -27.27
C ASP A 95 -21.13 -37.96 -27.15
N ALA A 96 -21.83 -38.49 -28.15
CA ALA A 96 -22.41 -39.83 -28.11
C ALA A 96 -21.35 -40.95 -28.00
N HIS A 97 -20.09 -40.69 -28.35
CA HIS A 97 -18.99 -41.66 -28.31
C HIS A 97 -18.22 -41.61 -26.99
N ALA A 98 -17.88 -40.42 -26.50
CA ALA A 98 -17.13 -40.24 -25.26
C ALA A 98 -18.03 -40.19 -24.01
N GLY A 99 -19.33 -39.88 -24.17
CA GLY A 99 -20.30 -39.62 -23.11
C GLY A 99 -21.47 -40.61 -23.05
N PHE A 100 -21.35 -41.80 -23.64
CA PHE A 100 -22.45 -42.78 -23.71
C PHE A 100 -23.09 -43.13 -22.36
N PRO A 101 -22.36 -43.28 -21.23
CA PRO A 101 -23.00 -43.50 -19.92
C PRO A 101 -23.95 -42.38 -19.50
N ARG A 102 -23.59 -41.12 -19.77
CA ARG A 102 -24.47 -39.96 -19.49
C ARG A 102 -25.67 -39.92 -20.42
N THR A 103 -25.50 -40.40 -21.66
CA THR A 103 -26.61 -40.57 -22.62
C THR A 103 -27.59 -41.63 -22.12
N LEU A 104 -27.09 -42.71 -21.52
CA LEU A 104 -27.91 -43.77 -20.93
C LEU A 104 -28.67 -43.29 -19.68
N ASP A 105 -28.02 -42.47 -18.84
CA ASP A 105 -28.66 -41.83 -17.69
C ASP A 105 -29.80 -40.88 -18.12
N ALA A 106 -29.56 -40.03 -19.12
CA ALA A 106 -30.57 -39.12 -19.68
C ALA A 106 -31.75 -39.89 -20.32
N ALA A 107 -31.45 -40.98 -21.06
CA ALA A 107 -32.47 -41.87 -21.60
C ALA A 107 -33.31 -42.56 -20.50
N THR A 108 -32.68 -42.92 -19.38
CA THR A 108 -33.35 -43.54 -18.23
C THR A 108 -34.27 -42.55 -17.53
N GLU A 109 -33.85 -41.30 -17.40
CA GLU A 109 -34.66 -40.21 -16.84
C GLU A 109 -35.90 -39.91 -17.69
N LEU A 110 -35.76 -39.87 -19.02
CA LEU A 110 -36.88 -39.70 -19.96
C LEU A 110 -37.93 -40.82 -19.88
N LEU A 111 -37.52 -42.02 -19.45
CA LEU A 111 -38.44 -43.14 -19.20
C LEU A 111 -39.14 -43.07 -17.83
N GLY A 112 -38.84 -42.04 -17.03
CA GLY A 112 -39.37 -41.86 -15.67
C GLY A 112 -38.78 -42.86 -14.68
N ARG A 113 -37.66 -43.50 -15.01
CA ARG A 113 -36.93 -44.35 -14.07
C ARG A 113 -36.02 -43.44 -13.24
N ALA A 114 -36.10 -43.57 -11.91
CA ALA A 114 -35.04 -43.04 -11.07
C ALA A 114 -33.72 -43.66 -11.55
N PRO A 115 -32.65 -42.87 -11.79
CA PRO A 115 -31.35 -43.44 -12.14
C PRO A 115 -31.07 -44.52 -11.11
N MET A 116 -30.72 -45.73 -11.57
CA MET A 116 -30.49 -46.86 -10.68
C MET A 116 -29.35 -46.44 -9.76
N ALA A 117 -29.71 -45.92 -8.59
CA ALA A 117 -28.78 -45.44 -7.61
C ALA A 117 -27.84 -46.61 -7.39
N LEU A 118 -26.54 -46.39 -7.61
CA LEU A 118 -25.51 -47.33 -7.20
C LEU A 118 -25.95 -47.85 -5.85
N ALA A 119 -26.32 -49.14 -5.79
CA ALA A 119 -26.86 -49.74 -4.59
C ALA A 119 -25.95 -49.29 -3.47
N ARG A 120 -26.48 -48.44 -2.57
CA ARG A 120 -25.73 -47.97 -1.41
C ARG A 120 -25.29 -49.27 -0.75
N LYS A 121 -24.00 -49.59 -0.90
CA LYS A 121 -23.37 -50.64 -0.13
C LYS A 121 -23.83 -50.38 1.29
N SER A 122 -24.41 -51.40 1.92
CA SER A 122 -24.73 -51.35 3.35
C SER A 122 -23.57 -50.66 4.02
N LYS A 123 -23.83 -49.54 4.69
CA LYS A 123 -22.81 -48.81 5.43
C LYS A 123 -22.36 -49.77 6.53
N LYS A 124 -21.35 -50.60 6.25
CA LYS A 124 -20.45 -51.05 7.30
C LYS A 124 -19.98 -49.76 7.92
N GLU A 125 -20.20 -49.60 9.23
CA GLU A 125 -19.60 -48.50 9.98
C GLU A 125 -18.17 -48.35 9.49
N ALA A 126 -17.85 -47.15 9.00
CA ALA A 126 -16.49 -46.84 8.61
C ALA A 126 -15.62 -47.22 9.81
N PRO A 127 -14.54 -47.99 9.66
CA PRO A 127 -13.64 -48.31 10.76
C PRO A 127 -13.30 -46.98 11.44
N VAL A 128 -13.81 -46.80 12.66
CA VAL A 128 -13.49 -45.61 13.44
C VAL A 128 -12.03 -45.79 13.80
N ASP A 129 -11.20 -44.86 13.34
CA ASP A 129 -9.81 -44.77 13.75
C ASP A 129 -9.75 -44.75 15.29
N ASP A 130 -8.71 -45.27 15.91
CA ASP A 130 -8.54 -45.29 17.37
C ASP A 130 -8.65 -43.89 18.03
N LEU A 131 -8.63 -42.83 17.22
CA LEU A 131 -8.81 -41.42 17.60
C LEU A 131 -10.25 -40.89 17.55
N GLY A 132 -11.23 -41.68 17.09
CA GLY A 132 -12.63 -41.23 16.88
C GLY A 132 -12.94 -40.76 15.45
N PRO A 133 -14.08 -40.09 15.21
CA PRO A 133 -14.43 -39.59 13.88
C PRO A 133 -13.53 -38.42 13.45
N ALA A 134 -13.17 -38.37 12.17
CA ALA A 134 -12.39 -37.26 11.62
C ALA A 134 -13.20 -35.94 11.69
N THR A 135 -12.57 -34.87 12.18
CA THR A 135 -13.15 -33.52 12.27
C THR A 135 -13.16 -32.81 10.92
N ALA A 136 -12.24 -33.14 10.02
CA ALA A 136 -12.21 -32.64 8.65
C ALA A 136 -11.57 -33.66 7.69
N LYS A 137 -11.88 -33.52 6.40
CA LYS A 137 -11.41 -34.38 5.31
C LYS A 137 -11.13 -33.52 4.08
N TRP A 138 -9.95 -33.70 3.47
CA TRP A 138 -9.58 -33.04 2.21
C TRP A 138 -9.16 -34.06 1.15
N ASP A 139 -9.74 -33.96 -0.03
CA ASP A 139 -9.50 -34.86 -1.16
C ASP A 139 -8.49 -34.22 -2.12
N TYR A 140 -7.33 -34.87 -2.30
CA TYR A 140 -6.30 -34.46 -3.24
C TYR A 140 -6.59 -35.10 -4.59
N LEU A 141 -6.95 -34.27 -5.57
CA LEU A 141 -7.27 -34.68 -6.93
C LEU A 141 -6.12 -34.30 -7.88
N ASP A 142 -5.89 -35.10 -8.92
CA ASP A 142 -5.04 -34.70 -10.04
C ASP A 142 -5.75 -33.67 -10.93
N ALA A 143 -5.03 -33.07 -11.89
CA ALA A 143 -5.59 -32.07 -12.81
C ALA A 143 -6.80 -32.57 -13.63
N SER A 144 -7.00 -33.89 -13.77
CA SER A 144 -8.17 -34.49 -14.45
C SER A 144 -9.36 -34.76 -13.51
N GLY A 145 -9.20 -34.49 -12.20
CA GLY A 145 -10.22 -34.72 -11.19
C GLY A 145 -10.19 -36.12 -10.57
N LYS A 146 -9.14 -36.92 -10.80
CA LYS A 146 -9.02 -38.27 -10.23
C LYS A 146 -8.37 -38.20 -8.84
N LEU A 147 -8.91 -38.98 -7.89
CA LEU A 147 -8.40 -39.03 -6.52
C LEU A 147 -6.98 -39.62 -6.43
N ILE A 148 -6.05 -38.83 -5.89
CA ILE A 148 -4.67 -39.24 -5.58
C ILE A 148 -4.55 -39.64 -4.11
N ALA A 149 -5.09 -38.83 -3.20
CA ALA A 149 -4.96 -39.02 -1.77
C ALA A 149 -6.07 -38.34 -0.99
N VAL A 150 -6.21 -38.69 0.28
CA VAL A 150 -7.14 -38.07 1.23
C VAL A 150 -6.40 -37.73 2.51
N VAL A 151 -6.56 -36.52 3.04
CA VAL A 151 -6.04 -36.14 4.36
C VAL A 151 -7.21 -36.06 5.33
N TYR A 152 -7.13 -36.86 6.41
CA TYR A 152 -8.07 -36.80 7.53
C TYR A 152 -7.45 -36.02 8.68
N ARG A 153 -8.23 -35.12 9.28
CA ARG A 153 -7.86 -34.41 10.52
C ARG A 153 -8.67 -34.95 11.69
N TYR A 154 -7.99 -35.12 12.81
CA TYR A 154 -8.57 -35.51 14.09
C TYR A 154 -8.20 -34.49 15.16
N ASP A 155 -9.19 -34.03 15.93
CA ASP A 155 -9.00 -33.12 17.07
C ASP A 155 -9.46 -33.79 18.39
N PRO A 156 -8.75 -34.84 18.87
CA PRO A 156 -9.13 -35.54 20.09
C PRO A 156 -9.02 -34.64 21.33
N PRO A 157 -10.02 -34.65 22.25
CA PRO A 157 -10.00 -33.83 23.47
C PRO A 157 -8.75 -34.06 24.32
N GLY A 158 -8.02 -32.99 24.66
CA GLY A 158 -6.83 -33.06 25.53
C GLY A 158 -5.55 -33.61 24.86
N ARG A 159 -5.56 -33.85 23.54
CA ARG A 159 -4.39 -34.26 22.75
C ARG A 159 -4.11 -33.23 21.64
N LYS A 160 -2.91 -33.28 21.05
CA LYS A 160 -2.57 -32.45 19.88
C LYS A 160 -3.36 -32.94 18.65
N LYS A 161 -3.72 -32.01 17.77
CA LYS A 161 -4.32 -32.29 16.46
C LYS A 161 -3.44 -33.26 15.67
N GLU A 162 -4.05 -34.27 15.06
CA GLU A 162 -3.37 -35.27 14.22
C GLU A 162 -3.91 -35.26 12.79
N PHE A 163 -2.99 -35.34 11.82
CA PHE A 163 -3.31 -35.42 10.39
C PHE A 163 -2.86 -36.79 9.87
N ARG A 164 -3.76 -37.51 9.22
CA ARG A 164 -3.49 -38.84 8.68
C ARG A 164 -3.76 -38.87 7.17
N PRO A 165 -2.71 -38.79 6.33
CA PRO A 165 -2.86 -38.95 4.90
C PRO A 165 -3.09 -40.41 4.53
N TRP A 166 -3.93 -40.61 3.52
CA TRP A 166 -4.22 -41.89 2.90
C TRP A 166 -3.92 -41.83 1.41
N ASP A 167 -3.00 -42.66 0.95
CA ASP A 167 -2.64 -42.80 -0.46
C ASP A 167 -3.70 -43.66 -1.16
N ALA A 168 -4.45 -43.08 -2.10
CA ALA A 168 -5.54 -43.75 -2.79
C ALA A 168 -5.05 -44.85 -3.75
N ARG A 169 -3.83 -44.70 -4.30
CA ARG A 169 -3.22 -45.66 -5.21
C ARG A 169 -2.66 -46.86 -4.46
N ARG A 170 -1.94 -46.63 -3.36
CA ARG A 170 -1.34 -47.69 -2.53
C ARG A 170 -2.33 -48.27 -1.52
N ARG A 171 -3.47 -47.61 -1.29
CA ARG A 171 -4.48 -47.94 -0.27
C ARG A 171 -3.89 -48.09 1.12
N LYS A 172 -3.00 -47.16 1.50
CA LYS A 172 -2.28 -47.19 2.78
C LYS A 172 -2.41 -45.84 3.50
N MET A 173 -2.45 -45.89 4.83
CA MET A 173 -2.36 -44.71 5.71
C MET A 173 -0.93 -44.17 5.73
N ALA A 174 -0.50 -43.61 4.61
CA ALA A 174 0.79 -43.00 4.40
C ALA A 174 0.65 -41.91 3.32
N PRO A 175 1.49 -40.87 3.36
CA PRO A 175 1.51 -39.88 2.27
C PRO A 175 1.99 -40.54 0.97
N PRO A 176 1.43 -40.15 -0.19
CA PRO A 176 1.99 -40.51 -1.49
C PRO A 176 3.43 -40.03 -1.65
N ASP A 177 4.15 -40.69 -2.55
CA ASP A 177 5.53 -40.34 -2.91
C ASP A 177 5.66 -40.33 -4.45
N PRO A 178 5.85 -39.15 -5.09
CA PRO A 178 5.96 -37.82 -4.48
C PRO A 178 4.61 -37.32 -3.92
N ARG A 179 4.65 -36.32 -3.02
CA ARG A 179 3.45 -35.73 -2.38
C ARG A 179 2.77 -34.74 -3.34
N PRO A 180 1.47 -34.90 -3.61
CA PRO A 180 0.75 -33.99 -4.51
C PRO A 180 0.35 -32.68 -3.81
N LEU A 181 0.19 -31.62 -4.60
CA LEU A 181 -0.44 -30.37 -4.17
C LEU A 181 -1.97 -30.48 -4.09
N TYR A 182 -2.57 -29.74 -3.17
CA TYR A 182 -4.03 -29.66 -3.01
C TYR A 182 -4.67 -28.86 -4.17
N ASN A 183 -5.92 -29.14 -4.52
CA ASN A 183 -6.70 -28.34 -5.50
C ASN A 183 -6.08 -28.23 -6.91
N GLN A 184 -5.45 -29.28 -7.45
CA GLN A 184 -4.90 -29.23 -8.82
C GLN A 184 -5.94 -28.89 -9.91
N PRO A 185 -7.19 -29.42 -9.87
CA PRO A 185 -8.22 -29.01 -10.83
C PRO A 185 -8.48 -27.50 -10.83
N GLY A 186 -8.57 -26.87 -9.66
CA GLY A 186 -8.81 -25.43 -9.53
C GLY A 186 -7.61 -24.58 -9.96
N MET A 187 -6.39 -25.13 -9.90
CA MET A 187 -5.18 -24.46 -10.36
C MET A 187 -4.95 -24.58 -11.87
N ALA A 188 -5.54 -25.57 -12.55
CA ALA A 188 -5.21 -25.90 -13.94
C ALA A 188 -5.32 -24.70 -14.88
N SER A 189 -6.42 -23.95 -14.80
CA SER A 189 -6.67 -22.75 -15.61
C SER A 189 -6.20 -21.44 -14.96
N ALA A 190 -5.68 -21.48 -13.73
CA ALA A 190 -5.26 -20.27 -13.02
C ALA A 190 -3.87 -19.79 -13.49
N ALA A 191 -3.76 -18.50 -13.79
CA ALA A 191 -2.49 -17.84 -14.10
C ALA A 191 -1.71 -17.43 -12.84
N LEU A 192 -2.44 -17.11 -11.77
CA LEU A 192 -1.92 -16.79 -10.43
C LEU A 192 -2.44 -17.82 -9.44
N VAL A 193 -1.55 -18.38 -8.61
CA VAL A 193 -1.90 -19.35 -7.57
C VAL A 193 -1.36 -18.88 -6.22
N VAL A 194 -2.17 -19.01 -5.17
CA VAL A 194 -1.75 -18.70 -3.79
C VAL A 194 -1.38 -19.99 -3.06
N LEU A 195 -0.14 -20.11 -2.60
CA LEU A 195 0.31 -21.18 -1.72
C LEU A 195 0.16 -20.74 -0.26
N VAL A 196 -0.51 -21.55 0.54
CA VAL A 196 -0.65 -21.36 1.99
C VAL A 196 -0.18 -22.60 2.75
N GLU A 197 0.01 -22.46 4.06
CA GLU A 197 0.59 -23.52 4.89
C GLU A 197 -0.33 -24.68 5.20
N GLY A 198 -1.66 -24.59 5.05
CA GLY A 198 -2.53 -25.69 5.46
C GLY A 198 -3.79 -25.83 4.62
N GLU A 199 -4.38 -27.03 4.64
CA GLU A 199 -5.58 -27.34 3.85
C GLU A 199 -6.79 -26.51 4.28
N LYS A 200 -6.89 -26.18 5.58
CA LYS A 200 -7.92 -25.28 6.10
C LYS A 200 -7.80 -23.87 5.49
N CYS A 201 -6.59 -23.32 5.46
CA CYS A 201 -6.30 -21.99 4.91
C CYS A 201 -6.52 -21.98 3.39
N ALA A 202 -6.11 -23.04 2.70
CA ALA A 202 -6.29 -23.16 1.26
C ALA A 202 -7.78 -23.21 0.94
N GLN A 203 -8.56 -24.01 1.70
CA GLN A 203 -10.00 -24.11 1.52
C GLN A 203 -10.71 -22.77 1.76
N ALA A 204 -10.31 -22.02 2.80
CA ALA A 204 -10.91 -20.70 3.08
C ALA A 204 -10.72 -19.71 1.90
N LEU A 205 -9.55 -19.71 1.27
CA LEU A 205 -9.29 -18.90 0.08
C LEU A 205 -10.05 -19.41 -1.16
N ILE A 206 -10.14 -20.73 -1.34
CA ILE A 206 -10.91 -21.35 -2.44
C ILE A 206 -12.39 -20.97 -2.34
N ASP A 207 -12.96 -21.04 -1.13
CA ASP A 207 -14.35 -20.67 -0.86
C ASP A 207 -14.59 -19.17 -1.11
N ALA A 208 -13.55 -18.34 -0.97
CA ALA A 208 -13.55 -16.92 -1.33
C ALA A 208 -13.29 -16.66 -2.84
N GLY A 209 -13.22 -17.71 -3.67
CA GLY A 209 -13.03 -17.60 -5.13
C GLY A 209 -11.58 -17.42 -5.58
N ILE A 210 -10.60 -17.65 -4.70
CA ILE A 210 -9.17 -17.50 -5.00
C ILE A 210 -8.56 -18.87 -5.31
N ALA A 211 -7.79 -18.96 -6.40
CA ALA A 211 -7.04 -20.17 -6.74
C ALA A 211 -5.91 -20.40 -5.74
N ALA A 212 -6.17 -21.21 -4.70
CA ALA A 212 -5.21 -21.51 -3.64
C ALA A 212 -4.86 -23.01 -3.55
N THR A 213 -3.69 -23.30 -2.98
CA THR A 213 -3.16 -24.65 -2.77
C THR A 213 -2.29 -24.75 -1.52
N THR A 214 -1.93 -25.96 -1.15
CA THR A 214 -1.00 -26.28 -0.06
C THR A 214 -0.32 -27.63 -0.31
N ALA A 215 0.75 -27.92 0.43
CA ALA A 215 1.42 -29.22 0.45
C ALA A 215 1.00 -30.04 1.70
N MET A 216 0.97 -31.37 1.57
CA MET A 216 0.57 -32.24 2.68
C MET A 216 1.50 -32.10 3.90
N HIS A 217 0.89 -31.94 5.08
CA HIS A 217 1.49 -31.67 6.39
C HIS A 217 1.96 -30.22 6.62
N GLY A 218 1.61 -29.32 5.72
CA GLY A 218 1.78 -27.89 5.90
C GLY A 218 3.21 -27.41 6.15
N ALA A 219 3.43 -26.58 7.18
CA ALA A 219 4.76 -26.08 7.55
C ALA A 219 5.82 -27.19 7.77
N ASN A 220 5.39 -28.40 8.11
CA ASN A 220 6.27 -29.57 8.29
C ASN A 220 6.37 -30.44 7.04
N ALA A 221 5.87 -29.96 5.90
CA ALA A 221 5.99 -30.66 4.63
C ALA A 221 7.48 -30.66 4.20
N PRO A 222 8.06 -31.85 3.94
CA PRO A 222 9.37 -31.96 3.32
C PRO A 222 9.26 -31.46 1.88
N VAL A 223 9.79 -30.25 1.65
CA VAL A 223 9.76 -29.53 0.37
C VAL A 223 10.36 -30.39 -0.75
N GLU A 224 11.39 -31.18 -0.44
CA GLU A 224 12.08 -32.07 -1.37
C GLU A 224 11.27 -33.30 -1.80
N LYS A 225 10.18 -33.63 -1.07
CA LYS A 225 9.28 -34.76 -1.40
C LYS A 225 7.96 -34.31 -2.02
N THR A 226 7.76 -33.01 -2.19
CA THR A 226 6.55 -32.44 -2.78
C THR A 226 6.74 -32.29 -4.28
N ASP A 227 5.73 -32.70 -5.04
CA ASP A 227 5.67 -32.48 -6.48
C ASP A 227 5.18 -31.05 -6.77
N TRP A 228 6.13 -30.16 -7.08
CA TRP A 228 5.88 -28.75 -7.40
C TRP A 228 5.56 -28.51 -8.88
N SER A 229 5.68 -29.54 -9.74
CA SER A 229 5.45 -29.42 -11.19
C SER A 229 4.08 -28.87 -11.59
N PRO A 230 2.97 -29.03 -10.81
CA PRO A 230 1.69 -28.41 -11.15
C PRO A 230 1.71 -26.86 -11.16
N LEU A 231 2.73 -26.24 -10.58
CA LEU A 231 2.90 -24.78 -10.54
C LEU A 231 3.76 -24.23 -11.70
N ALA A 232 4.29 -25.10 -12.55
CA ALA A 232 5.10 -24.70 -13.70
C ALA A 232 4.33 -23.72 -14.62
N GLY A 233 5.02 -22.66 -15.05
CA GLY A 233 4.46 -21.61 -15.92
C GLY A 233 3.49 -20.62 -15.23
N LYS A 234 3.22 -20.78 -13.93
CA LYS A 234 2.28 -19.92 -13.18
C LYS A 234 3.00 -18.85 -12.38
N ALA A 235 2.32 -17.74 -12.09
CA ALA A 235 2.74 -16.82 -11.05
C ALA A 235 2.27 -17.35 -9.69
N VAL A 236 3.14 -17.36 -8.69
CA VAL A 236 2.83 -17.91 -7.36
C VAL A 236 3.02 -16.85 -6.29
N LEU A 237 2.03 -16.74 -5.39
CA LEU A 237 2.09 -15.97 -4.16
C LEU A 237 2.11 -16.92 -2.98
N VAL A 238 3.14 -16.88 -2.15
CA VAL A 238 3.24 -17.64 -0.92
C VAL A 238 2.77 -16.77 0.23
N TRP A 239 1.78 -17.21 0.97
CA TRP A 239 1.29 -16.55 2.16
C TRP A 239 1.65 -17.40 3.40
N PRO A 240 2.67 -17.00 4.17
CA PRO A 240 3.05 -17.68 5.40
C PRO A 240 2.15 -17.32 6.58
N ASP A 241 2.01 -18.25 7.51
CA ASP A 241 1.53 -17.98 8.85
C ASP A 241 2.47 -16.96 9.52
N ARG A 242 1.94 -16.07 10.36
CA ARG A 242 2.76 -15.02 11.00
C ARG A 242 3.58 -15.57 12.18
N ASP A 243 4.48 -16.48 11.90
CA ASP A 243 5.45 -17.02 12.86
C ASP A 243 6.77 -17.41 12.16
N LYS A 244 7.77 -17.77 12.96
CA LYS A 244 9.09 -18.11 12.43
C LYS A 244 9.10 -19.39 11.58
N PRO A 245 8.50 -20.51 12.01
CA PRO A 245 8.41 -21.72 11.18
C PRO A 245 7.75 -21.50 9.82
N GLY A 246 6.69 -20.70 9.77
CA GLY A 246 5.97 -20.38 8.55
C GLY A 246 6.82 -19.61 7.54
N TRP A 247 7.55 -18.60 8.01
CA TRP A 247 8.55 -17.89 7.20
C TRP A 247 9.66 -18.80 6.65
N GLU A 248 10.18 -19.73 7.47
CA GLU A 248 11.22 -20.68 7.05
C GLU A 248 10.70 -21.65 5.98
N TYR A 249 9.46 -22.14 6.12
CA TYR A 249 8.81 -23.00 5.15
C TYR A 249 8.51 -22.26 3.83
N ALA A 250 7.94 -21.06 3.91
CA ALA A 250 7.60 -20.25 2.73
C ALA A 250 8.83 -19.95 1.86
N THR A 251 9.97 -19.68 2.49
CA THR A 251 11.24 -19.43 1.79
C THR A 251 11.73 -20.67 1.04
N GLN A 252 11.63 -21.86 1.67
CA GLN A 252 12.04 -23.13 1.05
C GLN A 252 11.09 -23.55 -0.08
N ALA A 253 9.78 -23.45 0.16
CA ALA A 253 8.76 -23.76 -0.84
C ALA A 253 8.89 -22.83 -2.06
N ALA A 254 9.08 -21.52 -1.85
CA ALA A 254 9.26 -20.57 -2.94
C ALA A 254 10.47 -20.92 -3.83
N GLN A 255 11.55 -21.43 -3.24
CA GLN A 255 12.70 -21.90 -4.01
C GLN A 255 12.34 -23.10 -4.89
N ALA A 256 11.72 -24.13 -4.30
CA ALA A 256 11.37 -25.34 -5.03
C ALA A 256 10.34 -25.08 -6.14
N ILE A 257 9.44 -24.11 -5.93
CA ILE A 257 8.45 -23.66 -6.92
C ILE A 257 9.11 -23.01 -8.12
N LEU A 258 10.12 -22.16 -7.89
CA LEU A 258 10.88 -21.53 -8.96
C LEU A 258 11.67 -22.58 -9.76
N SER A 259 12.39 -23.47 -9.07
CA SER A 259 13.14 -24.54 -9.71
C SER A 259 12.26 -25.56 -10.45
N ALA A 260 10.98 -25.66 -10.09
CA ALA A 260 9.97 -26.42 -10.83
C ALA A 260 9.40 -25.70 -12.08
N GLY A 261 9.86 -24.49 -12.37
CA GLY A 261 9.53 -23.73 -13.58
C GLY A 261 8.39 -22.73 -13.42
N ALA A 262 8.07 -22.27 -12.21
CA ALA A 262 7.11 -21.18 -12.02
C ALA A 262 7.62 -19.87 -12.65
N LYS A 263 6.72 -19.07 -13.23
CA LYS A 263 7.06 -17.83 -13.93
C LYS A 263 7.60 -16.75 -12.98
N THR A 264 7.02 -16.64 -11.80
CA THR A 264 7.43 -15.73 -10.72
C THR A 264 6.96 -16.30 -9.40
N CYS A 265 7.72 -16.09 -8.32
CA CYS A 265 7.29 -16.43 -6.96
C CYS A 265 7.51 -15.23 -6.03
N HIS A 266 6.48 -14.84 -5.29
CA HIS A 266 6.57 -13.79 -4.28
C HIS A 266 6.06 -14.30 -2.93
N ILE A 267 6.65 -13.87 -1.83
CA ILE A 267 6.20 -14.18 -0.46
C ILE A 267 5.53 -12.94 0.10
N LEU A 268 4.28 -13.04 0.55
CA LEU A 268 3.55 -11.94 1.17
C LEU A 268 4.01 -11.70 2.60
N TYR A 269 4.10 -10.43 3.00
CA TYR A 269 4.31 -10.05 4.40
C TYR A 269 2.96 -9.91 5.10
N PRO A 270 2.64 -10.75 6.11
CA PRO A 270 1.47 -10.54 6.94
C PRO A 270 1.49 -9.12 7.57
N PRO A 271 0.33 -8.45 7.74
CA PRO A 271 0.28 -7.09 8.31
C PRO A 271 0.97 -7.02 9.67
N GLU A 272 1.76 -5.98 9.94
CA GLU A 272 2.55 -5.82 11.18
C GLU A 272 1.68 -5.73 12.45
N GLU A 273 0.42 -5.36 12.32
CA GLU A 273 -0.53 -5.26 13.43
C GLU A 273 -1.31 -6.56 13.74
N ALA A 274 -1.20 -7.58 12.88
CA ALA A 274 -1.83 -8.88 13.12
C ALA A 274 -1.26 -9.63 14.36
N ALA A 275 -1.98 -10.62 14.86
CA ALA A 275 -1.50 -11.45 15.97
C ALA A 275 -0.38 -12.41 15.53
N GLU A 276 0.46 -12.86 16.48
CA GLU A 276 1.40 -13.95 16.22
C GLU A 276 0.64 -15.24 15.85
N GLY A 277 1.07 -15.90 14.76
CA GLY A 277 0.40 -17.07 14.19
C GLY A 277 -0.80 -16.77 13.29
N TRP A 278 -1.08 -15.50 12.98
CA TRP A 278 -2.19 -15.13 12.08
C TRP A 278 -1.99 -15.72 10.68
N ASP A 279 -3.03 -16.37 10.16
CA ASP A 279 -3.02 -17.10 8.89
C ASP A 279 -4.09 -16.59 7.90
N ALA A 280 -4.14 -17.19 6.70
CA ALA A 280 -5.12 -16.80 5.69
C ALA A 280 -6.58 -17.17 6.06
N ALA A 281 -6.80 -18.17 6.92
CA ALA A 281 -8.15 -18.50 7.38
C ALA A 281 -8.66 -17.47 8.40
N ASP A 282 -7.78 -16.98 9.27
CA ASP A 282 -8.09 -15.89 10.21
C ASP A 282 -8.43 -14.61 9.45
N ALA A 283 -7.66 -14.27 8.41
CA ALA A 283 -7.94 -13.14 7.54
C ALA A 283 -9.37 -13.17 6.95
N VAL A 284 -9.77 -14.33 6.41
CA VAL A 284 -11.12 -14.51 5.84
C VAL A 284 -12.20 -14.43 6.93
N ALA A 285 -11.96 -15.03 8.10
CA ALA A 285 -12.92 -15.04 9.21
C ALA A 285 -13.14 -13.63 9.82
N GLU A 286 -12.09 -12.81 9.85
CA GLU A 286 -12.11 -11.43 10.34
C GLU A 286 -12.71 -10.42 9.34
N GLY A 287 -13.03 -10.86 8.12
CA GLY A 287 -13.52 -9.99 7.05
C GLY A 287 -12.45 -9.07 6.48
N PHE A 288 -11.17 -9.47 6.57
CA PHE A 288 -10.05 -8.75 5.97
C PHE A 288 -10.17 -8.71 4.45
N ASP A 289 -9.76 -7.60 3.82
CA ASP A 289 -9.77 -7.48 2.36
C ASP A 289 -8.62 -8.28 1.73
N VAL A 290 -8.85 -9.59 1.61
CA VAL A 290 -7.92 -10.56 1.05
C VAL A 290 -7.56 -10.20 -0.40
N ALA A 291 -8.52 -9.74 -1.21
CA ALA A 291 -8.28 -9.43 -2.62
C ALA A 291 -7.33 -8.22 -2.78
N ALA A 292 -7.55 -7.17 -2.00
CA ALA A 292 -6.64 -6.02 -1.97
C ALA A 292 -5.24 -6.42 -1.47
N PHE A 293 -5.16 -7.27 -0.45
CA PHE A 293 -3.88 -7.74 0.09
C PHE A 293 -3.09 -8.62 -0.88
N LEU A 294 -3.73 -9.58 -1.57
CA LEU A 294 -3.04 -10.38 -2.60
C LEU A 294 -2.53 -9.50 -3.75
N THR A 295 -3.23 -8.42 -4.07
CA THR A 295 -2.89 -7.53 -5.20
C THR A 295 -1.81 -6.50 -4.84
N HIS A 296 -1.93 -5.85 -3.68
CA HIS A 296 -1.11 -4.68 -3.30
C HIS A 296 -0.29 -4.89 -2.01
N GLY A 297 -0.51 -6.01 -1.32
CA GLY A 297 0.17 -6.31 -0.07
C GLY A 297 1.70 -6.32 -0.23
N PRO A 298 2.43 -5.88 0.80
CA PRO A 298 3.90 -5.89 0.80
C PRO A 298 4.39 -7.32 0.56
N ARG A 299 5.40 -7.47 -0.31
CA ARG A 299 5.87 -8.80 -0.72
C ARG A 299 7.35 -8.82 -1.05
N LEU A 300 7.97 -9.98 -0.85
CA LEU A 300 9.33 -10.29 -1.24
C LEU A 300 9.32 -11.08 -2.55
N GLN A 301 10.00 -10.59 -3.58
CA GLN A 301 10.23 -11.37 -4.79
C GLN A 301 11.34 -12.39 -4.57
N MET A 302 11.05 -13.66 -4.86
CA MET A 302 12.03 -14.74 -4.81
C MET A 302 12.62 -14.97 -6.20
N HIS A 303 13.92 -15.25 -6.24
CA HIS A 303 14.66 -15.59 -7.46
C HIS A 303 15.17 -17.02 -7.39
N ASP A 304 15.12 -17.72 -8.53
CA ASP A 304 15.64 -19.08 -8.65
C ASP A 304 17.15 -19.09 -8.38
N ILE A 305 17.66 -20.18 -7.82
CA ILE A 305 19.09 -20.36 -7.52
C ILE A 305 19.81 -20.88 -8.78
N ASP A 306 19.10 -21.56 -9.69
CA ASP A 306 19.67 -22.23 -10.88
C ASP A 306 19.59 -21.41 -12.19
N GLU A 307 18.96 -20.22 -12.22
CA GLU A 307 18.96 -19.34 -13.41
C GLU A 307 20.32 -18.62 -13.62
N ASP A 308 21.38 -19.40 -13.73
CA ASP A 308 22.63 -19.00 -14.38
C ASP A 308 22.48 -19.20 -15.90
N ALA A 309 22.14 -18.15 -16.65
CA ALA A 309 22.38 -18.11 -18.10
C ALA A 309 22.49 -16.71 -18.73
N ALA A 310 22.63 -15.63 -17.95
CA ALA A 310 23.14 -14.39 -18.52
C ALA A 310 24.63 -14.30 -18.17
N PRO A 311 25.56 -14.48 -19.12
CA PRO A 311 26.97 -14.24 -18.86
C PRO A 311 27.12 -12.74 -18.62
N VAL A 312 27.18 -12.34 -17.35
CA VAL A 312 27.66 -11.01 -16.99
C VAL A 312 29.14 -11.02 -17.30
N VAL A 313 29.53 -10.26 -18.33
CA VAL A 313 30.92 -10.07 -18.71
C VAL A 313 31.69 -9.44 -17.55
N SER A 314 32.85 -10.03 -17.21
CA SER A 314 34.02 -9.47 -16.50
C SER A 314 34.29 -9.95 -15.05
N SER A 315 35.47 -10.57 -14.88
CA SER A 315 36.38 -10.59 -13.70
C SER A 315 35.94 -11.17 -12.34
N ASP A 316 34.69 -11.53 -12.09
CA ASP A 316 34.18 -11.99 -10.77
C ASP A 316 34.37 -13.51 -10.50
N GLU A 317 35.43 -14.15 -11.00
CA GLU A 317 35.74 -15.55 -10.66
C GLU A 317 36.40 -15.63 -9.27
N SER A 318 35.66 -16.13 -8.28
CA SER A 318 36.15 -16.39 -6.93
C SER A 318 36.19 -17.90 -6.65
N VAL A 319 37.09 -18.29 -5.74
CA VAL A 319 37.28 -19.71 -5.39
C VAL A 319 36.05 -20.21 -4.62
N TRP A 320 35.41 -21.25 -5.15
CA TRP A 320 34.24 -21.89 -4.55
C TRP A 320 34.52 -22.28 -3.08
N GLY A 321 33.56 -22.02 -2.18
CA GLY A 321 33.72 -22.27 -0.75
C GLY A 321 34.48 -21.20 0.04
N THR A 322 34.74 -20.02 -0.54
CA THR A 322 35.25 -18.84 0.19
C THR A 322 34.11 -17.91 0.60
N GLU A 323 34.36 -17.05 1.61
CA GLU A 323 33.42 -15.99 2.01
C GLU A 323 33.12 -15.03 0.85
N ASP A 324 34.09 -14.80 -0.03
CA ASP A 324 33.96 -13.95 -1.21
C ASP A 324 33.05 -14.58 -2.27
N ALA A 325 33.22 -15.87 -2.59
CA ALA A 325 32.33 -16.58 -3.50
C ALA A 325 30.87 -16.63 -2.98
N LEU A 326 30.69 -16.80 -1.67
CA LEU A 326 29.36 -16.73 -1.03
C LEU A 326 28.76 -15.32 -1.08
N ALA A 327 29.57 -14.28 -0.90
CA ALA A 327 29.13 -12.88 -1.03
C ALA A 327 28.74 -12.53 -2.47
N LEU A 328 29.48 -13.03 -3.45
CA LEU A 328 29.13 -12.89 -4.87
C LEU A 328 27.84 -13.65 -5.20
N ALA A 329 27.62 -14.84 -4.63
CA ALA A 329 26.37 -15.58 -4.80
C ALA A 329 25.17 -14.82 -4.20
N PHE A 330 25.31 -14.28 -2.99
CA PHE A 330 24.31 -13.37 -2.40
C PHE A 330 24.07 -12.16 -3.31
N THR A 331 25.14 -11.53 -3.79
CA THR A 331 25.04 -10.33 -4.61
C THR A 331 24.33 -10.59 -5.94
N ARG A 332 24.71 -11.64 -6.67
CA ARG A 332 24.04 -12.02 -7.92
C ARG A 332 22.54 -12.15 -7.71
N ARG A 333 22.11 -12.79 -6.62
CA ARG A 333 20.71 -13.04 -6.30
C ARG A 333 19.93 -11.81 -5.82
N TYR A 334 20.55 -10.94 -5.03
CA TYR A 334 19.83 -9.92 -4.27
C TYR A 334 20.21 -8.47 -4.59
N HIS A 335 21.20 -8.24 -5.48
CA HIS A 335 21.65 -6.89 -5.82
C HIS A 335 20.59 -6.01 -6.49
N ARG A 336 19.44 -6.53 -6.92
CA ARG A 336 18.37 -5.69 -7.47
C ARG A 336 17.48 -5.10 -6.39
N ASP A 337 17.23 -5.86 -5.33
CA ASP A 337 16.26 -5.52 -4.28
C ASP A 337 16.91 -5.11 -2.95
N TRP A 338 18.23 -5.24 -2.81
CA TRP A 338 18.93 -4.91 -1.56
C TRP A 338 20.00 -3.85 -1.78
N ARG A 339 19.99 -2.82 -0.92
CA ARG A 339 21.05 -1.81 -0.85
C ARG A 339 21.53 -1.61 0.57
N TYR A 340 22.78 -1.25 0.72
CA TYR A 340 23.36 -0.91 2.02
C TYR A 340 23.84 0.53 2.01
N VAL A 341 23.43 1.30 3.00
CA VAL A 341 23.84 2.70 3.18
C VAL A 341 24.81 2.78 4.35
N ALA A 342 26.10 2.88 4.04
CA ALA A 342 27.16 2.83 5.04
C ALA A 342 27.04 3.93 6.10
N ALA A 343 26.64 5.14 5.71
CA ALA A 343 26.43 6.26 6.63
C ALA A 343 25.26 6.05 7.60
N TRP A 344 24.27 5.23 7.22
CA TRP A 344 23.16 4.86 8.11
C TRP A 344 23.45 3.58 8.90
N GLY A 345 24.38 2.75 8.41
CA GLY A 345 24.64 1.42 8.96
C GLY A 345 23.47 0.48 8.76
N ARG A 346 22.69 0.66 7.68
CA ARG A 346 21.43 -0.07 7.46
C ARG A 346 21.31 -0.62 6.05
N TRP A 347 20.63 -1.77 5.96
CA TRP A 347 20.11 -2.31 4.71
C TRP A 347 18.75 -1.69 4.39
N LEU A 348 18.51 -1.49 3.10
CA LEU A 348 17.22 -1.18 2.53
C LEU A 348 16.82 -2.29 1.58
N VAL A 349 15.54 -2.64 1.61
CA VAL A 349 14.94 -3.65 0.77
C VAL A 349 13.80 -3.04 -0.06
N TRP A 350 13.72 -3.42 -1.33
CA TRP A 350 12.60 -3.08 -2.19
C TRP A 350 11.37 -3.92 -1.84
N ASP A 351 10.24 -3.27 -1.51
CA ASP A 351 8.99 -3.94 -1.10
C ASP A 351 7.95 -4.08 -2.23
N GLY A 352 8.32 -3.71 -3.46
CA GLY A 352 7.44 -3.61 -4.62
C GLY A 352 7.05 -2.18 -4.98
N HIS A 353 7.04 -1.27 -4.01
CA HIS A 353 6.57 0.11 -4.18
C HIS A 353 7.63 1.16 -3.76
N ARG A 354 8.47 0.82 -2.79
CA ARG A 354 9.52 1.69 -2.25
C ARG A 354 10.68 0.89 -1.68
N TRP A 355 11.74 1.61 -1.34
CA TRP A 355 12.85 1.09 -0.54
C TRP A 355 12.57 1.32 0.94
N ARG A 356 12.33 0.24 1.68
CA ARG A 356 12.09 0.27 3.12
C ARG A 356 13.37 -0.08 3.86
N THR A 357 13.60 0.58 5.00
CA THR A 357 14.62 0.16 5.95
C THR A 357 14.34 -1.26 6.46
N GLU A 358 15.34 -2.10 6.49
CA GLU A 358 15.22 -3.46 7.02
C GLU A 358 15.69 -3.49 8.49
N ASP A 359 14.77 -3.83 9.40
CA ASP A 359 14.99 -3.73 10.85
C ASP A 359 15.01 -5.11 11.58
N THR A 360 14.88 -6.21 10.85
CA THR A 360 14.74 -7.58 11.38
C THR A 360 15.95 -8.50 11.12
N LEU A 361 17.02 -8.00 10.49
CA LEU A 361 18.21 -8.76 10.08
C LEU A 361 17.95 -9.76 8.93
N ALA A 362 16.95 -9.51 8.10
CA ALA A 362 16.60 -10.38 6.98
C ALA A 362 17.77 -10.53 5.97
N ALA A 363 18.60 -9.50 5.77
CA ALA A 363 19.82 -9.62 4.96
C ALA A 363 20.74 -10.73 5.50
N THR A 364 20.98 -10.75 6.81
CA THR A 364 21.81 -11.75 7.47
C THR A 364 21.19 -13.14 7.35
N ASP A 365 19.86 -13.27 7.43
CA ASP A 365 19.19 -14.57 7.28
C ASP A 365 19.25 -15.10 5.83
N LEU A 366 19.09 -14.24 4.83
CA LEU A 366 19.30 -14.60 3.42
C LEU A 366 20.73 -15.04 3.15
N ILE A 367 21.72 -14.38 3.76
CA ILE A 367 23.12 -14.80 3.71
C ILE A 367 23.30 -16.18 4.35
N ARG A 368 22.66 -16.44 5.50
CA ARG A 368 22.68 -17.78 6.12
C ARG A 368 22.11 -18.84 5.20
N SER A 369 21.06 -18.53 4.45
CA SER A 369 20.48 -19.44 3.44
C SER A 369 21.51 -19.78 2.35
N VAL A 370 22.20 -18.78 1.79
CA VAL A 370 23.28 -18.99 0.81
C VAL A 370 24.40 -19.85 1.39
N CYS A 371 24.85 -19.56 2.62
CA CYS A 371 25.88 -20.34 3.30
C CYS A 371 25.47 -21.80 3.56
N ARG A 372 24.23 -22.03 4.02
CA ARG A 372 23.70 -23.39 4.24
C ARG A 372 23.60 -24.18 2.95
N HIS A 373 23.12 -23.54 1.88
CA HIS A 373 23.04 -24.17 0.57
C HIS A 373 24.41 -24.64 0.08
N ALA A 374 25.42 -23.76 0.15
CA ALA A 374 26.80 -24.13 -0.19
C ALA A 374 27.37 -25.23 0.72
N ALA A 375 27.01 -25.23 2.01
CA ALA A 375 27.45 -26.25 2.95
C ALA A 375 26.87 -27.64 2.63
N VAL A 376 25.60 -27.73 2.20
CA VAL A 376 24.96 -29.00 1.81
C VAL A 376 25.61 -29.61 0.56
N HIS A 377 26.06 -28.77 -0.37
CA HIS A 377 26.72 -29.19 -1.61
C HIS A 377 28.22 -29.40 -1.46
N ALA A 378 28.76 -29.36 -0.24
CA ALA A 378 30.18 -29.56 -0.01
C ALA A 378 30.52 -31.03 0.28
N ASP A 379 31.38 -31.60 -0.56
CA ASP A 379 31.84 -32.98 -0.44
C ASP A 379 32.64 -33.26 0.85
N ASN A 380 33.20 -32.22 1.47
CA ASN A 380 34.01 -32.33 2.69
C ASN A 380 33.24 -31.82 3.92
N PRO A 381 32.93 -32.68 4.91
CA PRO A 381 32.22 -32.30 6.13
C PRO A 381 32.87 -31.17 6.94
N LYS A 382 34.21 -31.06 6.92
CA LYS A 382 34.90 -29.95 7.61
C LYS A 382 34.68 -28.61 6.92
N ILE A 383 34.58 -28.62 5.59
CA ILE A 383 34.29 -27.43 4.79
C ILE A 383 32.81 -27.06 4.97
N ALA A 384 31.90 -28.03 4.87
CA ALA A 384 30.47 -27.83 5.14
C ALA A 384 30.23 -27.17 6.52
N ALA A 385 30.86 -27.70 7.57
CA ALA A 385 30.76 -27.14 8.91
C ALA A 385 31.28 -25.68 8.99
N LYS A 386 32.40 -25.38 8.32
CA LYS A 386 32.98 -24.03 8.27
C LYS A 386 32.06 -23.03 7.58
N LEU A 387 31.49 -23.40 6.42
CA LEU A 387 30.62 -22.53 5.62
C LEU A 387 29.37 -22.07 6.39
N ALA A 388 28.86 -22.90 7.30
CA ALA A 388 27.68 -22.59 8.11
C ALA A 388 27.99 -21.86 9.43
N THR A 389 29.25 -21.49 9.71
CA THR A 389 29.62 -20.78 10.95
C THR A 389 29.10 -19.35 10.99
N SER A 390 28.86 -18.82 12.19
CA SER A 390 28.54 -17.40 12.40
C SER A 390 29.64 -16.46 11.89
N GLY A 391 30.91 -16.88 12.02
CA GLY A 391 32.07 -16.15 11.50
C GLY A 391 32.00 -15.97 9.99
N THR A 392 31.72 -17.05 9.26
CA THR A 392 31.56 -17.01 7.79
C THR A 392 30.36 -16.16 7.38
N VAL A 393 29.20 -16.33 8.02
CA VAL A 393 28.01 -15.48 7.74
C VAL A 393 28.33 -13.99 7.93
N GLY A 394 28.98 -13.62 9.03
CA GLY A 394 29.40 -12.23 9.28
C GLY A 394 30.52 -11.75 8.34
N GLY A 395 31.35 -12.64 7.81
CA GLY A 395 32.31 -12.35 6.75
C GLY A 395 31.64 -12.02 5.43
N VAL A 396 30.69 -12.87 5.02
CA VAL A 396 29.89 -12.70 3.81
C VAL A 396 29.10 -11.39 3.85
N GLU A 397 28.46 -11.06 4.98
CA GLU A 397 27.74 -9.79 5.12
C GLU A 397 28.65 -8.57 4.95
N ARG A 398 29.85 -8.61 5.53
CA ARG A 398 30.84 -7.52 5.41
C ARG A 398 31.32 -7.33 3.97
N LEU A 399 31.44 -8.42 3.21
CA LEU A 399 31.81 -8.37 1.79
C LEU A 399 30.63 -7.89 0.93
N ALA A 400 29.44 -8.45 1.13
CA ALA A 400 28.22 -8.08 0.40
C ALA A 400 27.88 -6.60 0.56
N ARG A 401 27.97 -6.04 1.77
CA ARG A 401 27.72 -4.60 2.01
C ARG A 401 28.78 -3.68 1.38
N ALA A 402 29.96 -4.21 1.08
CA ALA A 402 31.05 -3.47 0.43
C ALA A 402 30.97 -3.53 -1.11
N ASP A 403 30.25 -4.51 -1.66
CA ASP A 403 30.02 -4.65 -3.10
C ASP A 403 29.30 -3.41 -3.66
N ARG A 404 29.78 -2.89 -4.79
CA ARG A 404 29.26 -1.66 -5.42
C ARG A 404 27.82 -1.80 -5.92
N ARG A 405 27.35 -3.02 -6.18
CA ARG A 405 25.96 -3.27 -6.60
C ARG A 405 24.97 -3.10 -5.43
N HIS A 406 25.44 -3.30 -4.20
CA HIS A 406 24.67 -3.07 -2.97
C HIS A 406 24.92 -1.70 -2.34
N ALA A 407 26.16 -1.21 -2.38
CA ALA A 407 26.51 0.05 -1.72
C ALA A 407 25.73 1.23 -2.33
N ALA A 408 25.13 2.05 -1.46
CA ALA A 408 24.43 3.28 -1.82
C ALA A 408 24.81 4.43 -0.88
N THR A 409 24.79 5.65 -1.40
CA THR A 409 25.01 6.88 -0.64
C THR A 409 23.70 7.45 -0.09
N THR A 410 23.77 8.38 0.86
CA THR A 410 22.58 9.01 1.45
C THR A 410 21.88 9.99 0.52
N ALA A 411 22.56 10.47 -0.53
CA ALA A 411 22.06 11.46 -1.48
C ALA A 411 21.27 10.84 -2.64
N GLU A 412 21.39 9.53 -2.86
CA GLU A 412 20.63 8.82 -3.89
C GLU A 412 19.14 8.71 -3.56
N TRP A 413 18.78 8.76 -2.27
CA TRP A 413 17.42 8.48 -1.79
C TRP A 413 16.52 9.71 -1.79
N ASP A 414 15.30 9.54 -2.29
CA ASP A 414 14.28 10.61 -2.41
C ASP A 414 14.81 11.89 -3.11
N ALA A 415 15.67 11.69 -4.11
CA ALA A 415 16.45 12.77 -4.73
C ALA A 415 15.60 13.74 -5.57
N ASP A 416 14.57 13.25 -6.28
CA ASP A 416 13.73 14.10 -7.13
C ASP A 416 12.60 14.76 -6.30
N PRO A 417 12.59 16.11 -6.18
CA PRO A 417 11.53 16.82 -5.46
C PRO A 417 10.16 16.78 -6.16
N TRP A 418 10.08 16.31 -7.41
CA TRP A 418 8.86 16.29 -8.23
C TRP A 418 8.22 14.92 -8.35
N LEU A 419 8.86 13.86 -7.86
CA LEU A 419 8.26 12.53 -7.81
C LEU A 419 7.51 12.34 -6.49
N LEU A 420 6.24 11.97 -6.58
CA LEU A 420 5.40 11.61 -5.45
C LEU A 420 5.05 10.13 -5.54
N ASN A 421 5.53 9.33 -4.58
CA ASN A 421 5.23 7.91 -4.54
C ASN A 421 3.86 7.65 -3.91
N THR A 422 3.08 6.79 -4.53
CA THR A 422 1.72 6.42 -4.10
C THR A 422 1.53 4.91 -4.20
N PRO A 423 0.57 4.30 -3.48
CA PRO A 423 0.35 2.85 -3.53
C PRO A 423 0.10 2.32 -4.95
N GLY A 424 -0.59 3.08 -5.81
CA GLY A 424 -0.86 2.68 -7.20
C GLY A 424 0.23 3.04 -8.21
N GLY A 425 1.27 3.80 -7.83
CA GLY A 425 2.33 4.23 -8.75
C GLY A 425 3.05 5.51 -8.35
N VAL A 426 4.04 5.92 -9.13
CA VAL A 426 4.75 7.18 -8.95
C VAL A 426 4.10 8.25 -9.82
N VAL A 427 3.73 9.37 -9.20
CA VAL A 427 3.18 10.55 -9.88
C VAL A 427 4.30 11.54 -10.16
N ASP A 428 4.48 11.90 -11.43
CA ASP A 428 5.30 13.05 -11.80
C ASP A 428 4.48 14.33 -11.60
N LEU A 429 4.80 15.09 -10.55
CA LEU A 429 4.07 16.31 -10.20
C LEU A 429 4.20 17.43 -11.24
N LYS A 430 5.16 17.37 -12.17
CA LYS A 430 5.25 18.35 -13.27
C LYS A 430 4.18 18.13 -14.32
N THR A 431 3.79 16.88 -14.54
CA THR A 431 2.86 16.49 -15.61
C THR A 431 1.51 15.98 -15.08
N GLY A 432 1.44 15.62 -13.81
CA GLY A 432 0.30 14.94 -13.17
C GLY A 432 0.14 13.48 -13.61
N ARG A 433 1.06 12.94 -14.39
CA ARG A 433 0.96 11.57 -14.92
C ARG A 433 1.50 10.56 -13.92
N GLN A 434 0.82 9.43 -13.85
CA GLN A 434 1.21 8.30 -13.03
C GLN A 434 1.91 7.24 -13.88
N ARG A 435 2.95 6.62 -13.32
CA ARG A 435 3.65 5.47 -13.89
C ARG A 435 3.87 4.40 -12.83
N THR A 436 4.23 3.21 -13.28
CA THR A 436 4.61 2.12 -12.39
C THR A 436 5.86 2.47 -11.58
N HIS A 437 5.97 1.89 -10.39
CA HIS A 437 7.15 2.04 -9.54
C HIS A 437 8.41 1.54 -10.25
N ASP A 438 9.50 2.29 -10.07
CA ASP A 438 10.83 1.89 -10.53
C ASP A 438 11.82 1.93 -9.35
N ARG A 439 12.57 0.84 -9.20
CA ARG A 439 13.65 0.73 -8.21
C ARG A 439 14.70 1.83 -8.39
N ALA A 440 14.92 2.26 -9.63
CA ALA A 440 15.87 3.30 -9.99
C ALA A 440 15.50 4.68 -9.41
N ASP A 441 14.23 4.90 -9.03
CA ASP A 441 13.78 6.16 -8.44
C ASP A 441 14.27 6.38 -7.00
N ARG A 442 14.75 5.31 -6.34
CA ARG A 442 15.30 5.36 -4.97
C ARG A 442 14.38 6.05 -3.96
N MET A 443 13.06 5.84 -4.09
CA MET A 443 12.08 6.43 -3.19
C MET A 443 11.95 5.59 -1.92
N THR A 444 12.05 6.23 -0.76
CA THR A 444 11.82 5.59 0.55
C THR A 444 10.48 5.97 1.18
N LYS A 445 9.87 7.04 0.66
CA LYS A 445 8.59 7.58 1.13
C LYS A 445 7.44 7.14 0.25
N ILE A 446 6.25 7.06 0.82
CA ILE A 446 5.00 6.79 0.11
C ILE A 446 3.84 7.50 0.80
N THR A 447 2.84 7.90 0.02
CA THR A 447 1.55 8.40 0.53
C THR A 447 0.63 7.24 0.93
N THR A 448 -0.48 7.53 1.61
CA THR A 448 -1.49 6.50 1.98
C THR A 448 -2.62 6.36 0.96
N ALA A 449 -2.60 7.16 -0.11
CA ALA A 449 -3.67 7.29 -1.11
C ALA A 449 -3.07 7.29 -2.52
N THR A 450 -3.85 6.86 -3.52
CA THR A 450 -3.48 6.95 -4.94
C THR A 450 -4.38 7.98 -5.60
N PRO A 451 -3.87 8.96 -6.38
CA PRO A 451 -4.73 9.97 -6.97
C PRO A 451 -5.73 9.33 -7.94
N GLY A 452 -7.02 9.45 -7.63
CA GLY A 452 -8.10 8.94 -8.46
C GLY A 452 -9.47 9.17 -7.85
N GLY A 453 -10.52 9.13 -8.67
CA GLY A 453 -11.90 9.34 -8.22
C GLY A 453 -12.23 10.78 -7.82
N ASP A 454 -13.43 10.94 -7.24
CA ASP A 454 -13.98 12.22 -6.81
C ASP A 454 -13.91 12.40 -5.28
N CYS A 455 -14.03 13.64 -4.82
CA CYS A 455 -14.00 14.00 -3.40
C CYS A 455 -15.12 15.01 -3.01
N PRO A 456 -16.40 14.67 -3.19
CA PRO A 456 -17.51 15.58 -2.93
C PRO A 456 -17.62 16.01 -1.46
N ILE A 457 -17.38 15.11 -0.49
CA ILE A 457 -17.42 15.47 0.94
C ILE A 457 -16.26 16.42 1.27
N TRP A 458 -15.07 16.20 0.71
CA TRP A 458 -13.95 17.14 0.85
C TRP A 458 -14.27 18.52 0.29
N ARG A 459 -14.85 18.60 -0.91
CA ARG A 459 -15.24 19.88 -1.52
C ARG A 459 -16.33 20.59 -0.72
N GLN A 460 -17.30 19.84 -0.21
CA GLN A 460 -18.32 20.38 0.69
C GLN A 460 -17.69 20.92 1.98
N PHE A 461 -16.79 20.16 2.60
CA PHE A 461 -16.05 20.61 3.78
C PHE A 461 -15.29 21.92 3.51
N LEU A 462 -14.61 22.03 2.36
CA LEU A 462 -13.94 23.27 1.96
C LEU A 462 -14.93 24.44 1.80
N ALA A 463 -16.08 24.21 1.17
CA ALA A 463 -17.11 25.23 1.05
C ALA A 463 -17.64 25.69 2.42
N GLU A 464 -17.80 24.79 3.37
CA GLU A 464 -18.24 25.11 4.73
C GLU A 464 -17.20 25.93 5.51
N VAL A 465 -15.92 25.54 5.49
CA VAL A 465 -14.87 26.25 6.26
C VAL A 465 -14.45 27.59 5.66
N THR A 466 -14.66 27.77 4.35
CA THR A 466 -14.36 29.01 3.62
C THR A 466 -15.58 29.93 3.47
N GLY A 467 -16.77 29.49 3.91
CA GLY A 467 -18.01 30.25 3.71
C GLY A 467 -18.43 30.37 2.24
N GLY A 468 -17.99 29.44 1.39
CA GLY A 468 -18.27 29.42 -0.04
C GLY A 468 -17.33 30.28 -0.89
N ASP A 469 -16.27 30.86 -0.30
CA ASP A 469 -15.30 31.67 -1.04
C ASP A 469 -14.49 30.80 -2.03
N ALA A 470 -14.74 31.00 -3.32
CA ALA A 470 -14.12 30.24 -4.39
C ALA A 470 -12.63 30.57 -4.58
N GLU A 471 -12.21 31.81 -4.33
CA GLU A 471 -10.80 32.22 -4.45
C GLU A 471 -9.97 31.60 -3.34
N LEU A 472 -10.49 31.61 -2.10
CA LEU A 472 -9.86 30.94 -0.99
C LEU A 472 -9.78 29.43 -1.20
N GLN A 473 -10.85 28.79 -1.69
CA GLN A 473 -10.84 27.35 -2.02
C GLN A 473 -9.80 27.00 -3.08
N ALA A 474 -9.71 27.78 -4.17
CA ALA A 474 -8.71 27.59 -5.22
C ALA A 474 -7.28 27.80 -4.69
N TYR A 475 -7.09 28.78 -3.81
CA TYR A 475 -5.82 29.02 -3.15
C TYR A 475 -5.43 27.88 -2.20
N LEU A 476 -6.36 27.36 -1.40
CA LEU A 476 -6.12 26.18 -0.55
C LEU A 476 -5.71 24.98 -1.39
N GLN A 477 -6.32 24.78 -2.56
CA GLN A 477 -5.93 23.73 -3.50
C GLN A 477 -4.49 23.91 -4.01
N ARG A 478 -4.12 25.12 -4.45
CA ARG A 478 -2.73 25.43 -4.89
C ARG A 478 -1.73 25.26 -3.75
N MET A 479 -2.06 25.72 -2.55
CA MET A 479 -1.26 25.57 -1.34
C MET A 479 -1.00 24.10 -1.01
N THR A 480 -2.04 23.26 -1.01
CA THR A 480 -1.89 21.82 -0.78
C THR A 480 -1.11 21.15 -1.91
N GLY A 481 -1.34 21.54 -3.16
CA GLY A 481 -0.59 21.04 -4.32
C GLY A 481 0.90 21.36 -4.26
N TYR A 482 1.25 22.60 -3.92
CA TYR A 482 2.63 23.01 -3.65
C TYR A 482 3.25 22.17 -2.52
N ALA A 483 2.46 21.82 -1.50
CA ALA A 483 2.86 20.94 -0.40
C ALA A 483 3.16 19.48 -0.78
N LEU A 484 2.77 19.02 -1.97
CA LEU A 484 3.16 17.70 -2.48
C LEU A 484 4.63 17.68 -2.94
N THR A 485 5.14 18.82 -3.41
CA THR A 485 6.49 18.93 -4.00
C THR A 485 7.57 19.08 -2.93
N GLY A 486 8.82 18.87 -3.32
CA GLY A 486 10.00 19.27 -2.53
C GLY A 486 10.43 20.72 -2.66
N SER A 487 9.72 21.52 -3.48
CA SER A 487 10.10 22.91 -3.73
C SER A 487 9.83 23.79 -2.51
N THR A 488 10.76 24.72 -2.27
CA THR A 488 10.70 25.78 -1.25
C THR A 488 10.75 27.19 -1.88
N GLN A 489 10.55 27.29 -3.19
CA GLN A 489 10.72 28.54 -3.98
C GLN A 489 9.82 29.70 -3.53
N GLU A 490 8.66 29.41 -2.94
CA GLU A 490 7.73 30.44 -2.45
C GLU A 490 8.12 30.96 -1.05
N HIS A 491 9.08 30.31 -0.38
CA HIS A 491 9.47 30.60 1.00
C HIS A 491 8.28 30.66 2.00
N ALA A 492 7.21 29.90 1.72
CA ALA A 492 5.95 30.04 2.43
C ALA A 492 5.90 29.33 3.80
N LEU A 493 5.27 30.00 4.77
CA LEU A 493 4.80 29.53 6.06
C LEU A 493 3.30 29.77 6.12
N PHE A 494 2.50 28.70 6.23
CA PHE A 494 1.04 28.80 6.31
C PHE A 494 0.59 28.77 7.76
N PHE A 495 -0.08 29.84 8.20
CA PHE A 495 -0.67 29.91 9.53
C PHE A 495 -2.20 29.95 9.41
N LEU A 496 -2.84 28.83 9.73
CA LEU A 496 -4.29 28.69 9.75
C LEU A 496 -4.81 29.23 11.08
N TYR A 497 -5.56 30.33 11.04
CA TYR A 497 -6.06 31.05 12.21
C TYR A 497 -7.59 31.00 12.33
N GLY A 498 -8.12 30.87 13.56
CA GLY A 498 -9.56 31.01 13.82
C GLY A 498 -9.91 30.77 15.30
N THR A 499 -11.13 31.09 15.70
CA THR A 499 -11.59 31.11 17.11
C THR A 499 -11.92 29.74 17.72
N GLY A 500 -11.64 28.65 17.00
CA GLY A 500 -11.90 27.27 17.44
C GLY A 500 -13.17 26.70 16.81
N ALA A 501 -13.21 25.37 16.62
CA ALA A 501 -14.29 24.66 15.93
C ALA A 501 -14.56 25.12 14.48
N ASN A 502 -13.51 25.53 13.76
CA ASN A 502 -13.59 25.99 12.36
C ASN A 502 -13.06 24.96 11.33
N GLY A 503 -12.72 23.74 11.75
CA GLY A 503 -12.21 22.70 10.84
C GLY A 503 -10.70 22.74 10.54
N LYS A 504 -9.93 23.71 11.08
CA LYS A 504 -8.47 23.83 10.88
C LYS A 504 -7.69 22.52 11.13
N SER A 505 -7.87 21.94 12.32
CA SER A 505 -7.17 20.70 12.70
C SER A 505 -7.62 19.51 11.83
N VAL A 506 -8.90 19.46 11.42
CA VAL A 506 -9.41 18.42 10.52
C VAL A 506 -8.74 18.54 9.15
N PHE A 507 -8.62 19.76 8.59
CA PHE A 507 -7.93 20.01 7.32
C PHE A 507 -6.46 19.55 7.38
N VAL A 508 -5.70 20.02 8.38
CA VAL A 508 -4.27 19.69 8.54
C VAL A 508 -4.06 18.19 8.76
N ASN A 509 -4.84 17.57 9.65
CA ASN A 509 -4.67 16.15 9.97
C ASN A 509 -5.06 15.26 8.79
N THR A 510 -6.12 15.60 8.04
CA THR A 510 -6.52 14.85 6.85
C THR A 510 -5.39 14.84 5.81
N LEU A 511 -4.81 16.02 5.52
CA LEU A 511 -3.70 16.13 4.57
C LEU A 511 -2.45 15.40 5.07
N ALA A 512 -2.11 15.53 6.35
CA ALA A 512 -0.98 14.81 6.95
C ALA A 512 -1.13 13.29 6.80
N THR A 513 -2.32 12.75 7.08
CA THR A 513 -2.61 11.31 6.91
C THR A 513 -2.51 10.88 5.46
N ILE A 514 -3.04 11.66 4.50
CA ILE A 514 -2.95 11.35 3.06
C ILE A 514 -1.51 11.32 2.58
N LEU A 515 -0.70 12.29 3.03
CA LEU A 515 0.71 12.41 2.66
C LEU A 515 1.61 11.32 3.24
N GLY A 516 1.16 10.56 4.25
CA GLY A 516 1.91 9.43 4.79
C GLY A 516 3.32 9.82 5.23
N ASP A 517 4.34 9.13 4.70
CA ASP A 517 5.74 9.36 5.08
C ASP A 517 6.33 10.69 4.60
N TYR A 518 5.59 11.43 3.77
CA TYR A 518 5.92 12.79 3.38
C TYR A 518 5.42 13.84 4.40
N ALA A 519 4.57 13.46 5.35
CA ALA A 519 4.14 14.32 6.44
C ALA A 519 4.96 14.07 7.72
N ALA A 520 5.28 15.14 8.43
CA ALA A 520 5.87 15.08 9.76
C ALA A 520 5.16 16.06 10.70
N ASN A 521 5.17 15.76 12.00
CA ASN A 521 4.68 16.66 13.03
C ASN A 521 5.86 17.27 13.77
N ALA A 522 5.81 18.58 13.99
CA ALA A 522 6.80 19.31 14.78
C ALA A 522 6.10 19.98 15.97
N PRO A 523 6.69 19.91 17.18
CA PRO A 523 6.22 20.71 18.31
C PRO A 523 6.26 22.19 17.95
N MET A 524 5.23 22.95 18.35
CA MET A 524 5.17 24.38 18.02
C MET A 524 6.40 25.15 18.54
N ASP A 525 6.90 24.72 19.70
CA ASP A 525 8.10 25.26 20.31
C ASP A 525 9.36 25.22 19.44
N THR A 526 9.43 24.31 18.45
CA THR A 526 10.54 24.27 17.48
C THR A 526 10.64 25.58 16.69
N PHE A 527 9.51 26.27 16.49
CA PHE A 527 9.40 27.52 15.74
C PHE A 527 9.36 28.77 16.63
N MET A 528 9.34 28.60 17.96
CA MET A 528 9.25 29.70 18.92
C MET A 528 10.61 30.13 19.47
N GLU A 529 10.71 31.39 19.91
CA GLU A 529 11.85 31.85 20.71
C GLU A 529 11.90 31.08 22.04
N THR A 530 13.04 30.48 22.35
CA THR A 530 13.28 29.79 23.62
C THR A 530 14.41 30.47 24.39
N ARG A 531 14.35 30.45 25.73
CA ARG A 531 15.41 31.00 26.59
C ARG A 531 16.69 30.14 26.61
N THR A 532 16.59 28.89 26.17
CA THR A 532 17.68 27.92 26.05
C THR A 532 17.79 27.43 24.61
N ASP A 533 19.01 27.14 24.18
CA ASP A 533 19.26 26.53 22.87
C ASP A 533 18.74 25.08 22.89
N ARG A 534 17.65 24.82 22.14
CA ARG A 534 17.05 23.49 22.06
C ARG A 534 17.88 22.53 21.22
N HIS A 535 17.71 21.24 21.49
CA HIS A 535 18.47 20.20 20.82
C HIS A 535 18.13 20.11 19.32
N PRO A 536 19.13 19.96 18.43
CA PRO A 536 18.95 19.82 16.97
C PRO A 536 18.21 18.55 16.52
N THR A 537 17.70 17.75 17.46
CA THR A 537 17.01 16.47 17.20
C THR A 537 15.64 16.68 16.57
N ASP A 538 14.91 17.70 17.01
CA ASP A 538 13.58 18.02 16.47
C ASP A 538 13.65 18.30 14.96
N MET A 539 14.78 18.87 14.51
CA MET A 539 15.05 19.17 13.11
C MET A 539 15.43 17.94 12.28
N ALA A 540 16.04 16.93 12.90
CA ALA A 540 16.51 15.73 12.19
C ALA A 540 15.34 14.91 11.63
N GLY A 541 14.22 14.85 12.36
CA GLY A 541 13.00 14.15 11.94
C GLY A 541 12.27 14.79 10.75
N LEU A 542 12.59 16.04 10.40
CA LEU A 542 11.95 16.76 9.29
C LEU A 542 12.62 16.49 7.94
N ARG A 543 13.73 15.75 7.93
CA ARG A 543 14.46 15.43 6.70
C ARG A 543 13.57 14.62 5.74
N GLY A 544 13.44 15.12 4.51
CA GLY A 544 12.67 14.49 3.43
C GLY A 544 11.16 14.63 3.56
N ALA A 545 10.63 15.28 4.60
CA ALA A 545 9.22 15.66 4.66
C ALA A 545 8.91 16.69 3.55
N ARG A 546 7.66 16.69 3.09
CA ARG A 546 7.07 17.72 2.20
C ARG A 546 6.07 18.60 2.93
N PHE A 547 5.47 18.07 3.99
CA PHE A 547 4.47 18.74 4.82
C PHE A 547 4.84 18.60 6.29
N VAL A 548 4.97 19.73 6.99
CA VAL A 548 5.26 19.74 8.43
C VAL A 548 4.13 20.46 9.14
N ALA A 549 3.40 19.73 9.97
CA ALA A 549 2.31 20.27 10.77
C ALA A 549 2.76 20.64 12.19
N ALA A 550 2.25 21.75 12.69
CA ALA A 550 2.35 22.16 14.08
C ALA A 550 0.99 22.68 14.57
N ILE A 551 0.57 22.28 15.76
CA ILE A 551 -0.69 22.72 16.36
C ILE A 551 -0.36 23.54 17.60
N GLU A 552 -0.94 24.73 17.70
CA GLU A 552 -0.69 25.69 18.78
C GLU A 552 -1.92 25.93 19.65
N THR A 553 -1.72 25.90 20.96
CA THR A 553 -2.77 26.12 21.98
C THR A 553 -2.46 27.21 22.99
N GLU A 554 -1.26 27.79 23.00
CA GLU A 554 -0.81 28.74 24.02
C GLU A 554 -0.73 30.19 23.50
N GLN A 555 -1.14 31.16 24.33
CA GLN A 555 -1.08 32.58 24.02
C GLN A 555 0.25 33.21 24.48
N GLY A 556 0.71 34.25 23.79
CA GLY A 556 1.84 35.09 24.24
C GLY A 556 3.23 34.55 23.89
N ARG A 557 3.32 33.54 23.02
CA ARG A 557 4.58 33.03 22.46
C ARG A 557 5.06 33.93 21.31
N ARG A 558 6.36 33.83 20.95
CA ARG A 558 7.00 34.63 19.91
C ARG A 558 7.67 33.76 18.87
N TRP A 559 7.58 34.19 17.61
CA TRP A 559 8.27 33.52 16.51
C TRP A 559 9.80 33.62 16.62
N ALA A 560 10.49 32.51 16.41
CA ALA A 560 11.94 32.51 16.15
C ALA A 560 12.21 32.89 14.69
N GLU A 561 12.08 34.18 14.36
CA GLU A 561 12.17 34.73 12.99
C GLU A 561 13.40 34.21 12.21
N SER A 562 14.58 34.19 12.84
CA SER A 562 15.80 33.68 12.21
C SER A 562 15.72 32.19 11.85
N LYS A 563 15.10 31.37 12.72
CA LYS A 563 14.91 29.93 12.43
C LYS A 563 13.91 29.76 11.30
N ILE A 564 12.80 30.47 11.31
CA ILE A 564 11.76 30.39 10.26
C ILE A 564 12.33 30.76 8.91
N LYS A 565 13.15 31.82 8.83
CA LYS A 565 13.83 32.20 7.59
C LYS A 565 14.76 31.12 7.08
N ASN A 566 15.51 30.46 7.95
CA ASN A 566 16.36 29.33 7.55
C ASN A 566 15.52 28.12 7.09
N LEU A 567 14.41 27.85 7.76
CA LEU A 567 13.50 26.72 7.46
C LEU A 567 12.76 26.88 6.13
N THR A 568 12.38 28.12 5.81
CA THR A 568 11.65 28.46 4.59
C THR A 568 12.57 28.91 3.45
N GLY A 569 13.79 29.35 3.76
CA GLY A 569 14.73 30.04 2.87
C GLY A 569 15.50 29.16 1.90
N GLY A 570 15.41 27.83 2.04
CA GLY A 570 16.11 26.88 1.18
C GLY A 570 17.61 26.73 1.47
N ASP A 571 18.10 27.31 2.57
CA ASP A 571 19.48 27.10 3.04
C ASP A 571 19.64 25.73 3.71
N LYS A 572 20.88 25.22 3.76
CA LYS A 572 21.16 23.97 4.48
C LYS A 572 20.91 24.11 5.97
N ILE A 573 20.25 23.11 6.54
CA ILE A 573 20.01 22.98 7.96
C ILE A 573 20.93 21.91 8.53
N SER A 574 21.65 22.26 9.60
CA SER A 574 22.41 21.30 10.41
C SER A 574 21.51 20.69 11.48
N ALA A 575 21.46 19.36 11.53
CA ALA A 575 20.68 18.58 12.49
C ALA A 575 21.45 17.35 12.94
N ARG A 576 21.02 16.71 14.04
CA ARG A 576 21.60 15.43 14.48
C ARG A 576 20.55 14.57 15.17
N PHE A 577 20.64 13.26 15.02
CA PHE A 577 19.88 12.35 15.86
C PHE A 577 20.51 12.24 17.26
N MET A 578 19.73 11.77 18.23
CA MET A 578 20.20 11.64 19.61
C MET A 578 21.41 10.70 19.67
N ARG A 579 22.54 11.22 20.19
CA ARG A 579 23.84 10.52 20.29
C ARG A 579 24.45 10.13 18.94
N GLN A 580 24.11 10.83 17.86
CA GLN A 580 24.71 10.66 16.54
C GLN A 580 25.41 11.94 16.07
N ASP A 581 26.20 11.81 15.00
CA ASP A 581 26.90 12.93 14.36
C ASP A 581 25.93 13.91 13.69
N PHE A 582 26.40 15.15 13.50
CA PHE A 582 25.67 16.16 12.74
C PHE A 582 25.65 15.80 11.25
N PHE A 583 24.52 16.09 10.62
CA PHE A 583 24.35 16.05 9.18
C PHE A 583 23.66 17.32 8.71
N GLU A 584 23.81 17.61 7.42
CA GLU A 584 23.16 18.74 6.76
C GLU A 584 22.13 18.25 5.74
N PHE A 585 21.02 18.97 5.61
CA PHE A 585 20.06 18.74 4.54
C PHE A 585 19.39 20.04 4.10
N PHE A 586 18.88 20.06 2.87
CA PHE A 586 18.06 21.14 2.37
C PHE A 586 16.59 20.92 2.79
N PRO A 587 15.89 21.94 3.30
CA PRO A 587 14.46 21.84 3.57
C PRO A 587 13.70 21.53 2.29
N GLN A 588 12.82 20.55 2.36
CA GLN A 588 11.94 20.15 1.25
C GLN A 588 10.46 20.24 1.62
N PHE A 589 10.17 20.81 2.80
CA PHE A 589 8.83 20.86 3.38
C PHE A 589 8.27 22.28 3.41
N LYS A 590 6.94 22.35 3.53
CA LYS A 590 6.20 23.56 3.87
C LYS A 590 5.65 23.42 5.29
N LEU A 591 5.65 24.54 6.01
CA LEU A 591 5.17 24.61 7.39
C LEU A 591 3.69 24.96 7.40
N PHE A 592 2.90 24.13 8.08
CA PHE A 592 1.48 24.30 8.30
C PHE A 592 1.24 24.41 9.80
N VAL A 593 0.95 25.61 10.25
CA VAL A 593 0.71 25.91 11.66
C VAL A 593 -0.78 26.18 11.84
N ALA A 594 -1.42 25.43 12.73
CA ALA A 594 -2.83 25.66 13.08
C ALA A 594 -2.93 26.15 14.51
N GLY A 595 -3.49 27.35 14.72
CA GLY A 595 -3.56 27.97 16.04
C GLY A 595 -4.77 28.88 16.22
N ASN A 596 -5.11 29.13 17.49
CA ASN A 596 -6.16 30.09 17.86
C ASN A 596 -5.59 31.44 18.33
N HIS A 597 -4.29 31.48 18.66
CA HIS A 597 -3.59 32.69 19.07
C HIS A 597 -2.48 32.97 18.07
N LYS A 598 -2.37 34.22 17.61
CA LYS A 598 -1.31 34.64 16.70
C LYS A 598 -0.04 34.88 17.53
N PRO A 599 1.11 34.23 17.25
CA PRO A 599 2.34 34.51 17.98
C PRO A 599 2.81 35.94 17.73
N ALA A 600 3.47 36.56 18.70
CA ALA A 600 3.96 37.93 18.51
C ALA A 600 5.24 37.97 17.64
N ILE A 601 5.43 39.08 16.92
CA ILE A 601 6.62 39.33 16.08
C ILE A 601 7.43 40.47 16.69
N ARG A 602 8.73 40.26 16.86
CA ARG A 602 9.58 41.25 17.51
C ARG A 602 10.15 42.26 16.53
N ASN A 603 10.49 41.81 15.32
CA ASN A 603 10.89 42.68 14.23
C ASN A 603 10.01 42.40 13.02
N ILE A 604 9.25 43.40 12.64
CA ILE A 604 8.57 43.38 11.35
C ILE A 604 9.63 43.67 10.29
N ASP A 605 9.97 42.66 9.51
CA ASP A 605 10.71 42.83 8.28
C ASP A 605 9.92 42.30 7.08
N GLU A 606 10.17 42.93 5.93
CA GLU A 606 9.61 42.56 4.63
C GLU A 606 9.85 41.07 4.32
N ALA A 607 10.95 40.52 4.81
CA ALA A 607 11.31 39.14 4.60
C ALA A 607 10.31 38.20 5.31
N MET A 608 9.92 38.46 6.55
CA MET A 608 8.91 37.69 7.27
C MET A 608 7.51 37.95 6.71
N LYS A 609 7.16 39.20 6.36
CA LYS A 609 5.86 39.56 5.75
C LYS A 609 5.58 38.79 4.47
N ARG A 610 6.59 38.60 3.61
CA ARG A 610 6.46 37.83 2.35
C ARG A 610 6.36 36.31 2.54
N ARG A 611 6.80 35.78 3.69
CA ARG A 611 6.82 34.34 3.97
C ARG A 611 5.57 33.88 4.68
N LEU A 612 4.98 34.71 5.54
CA LEU A 612 3.83 34.33 6.33
C LEU A 612 2.54 34.51 5.54
N HIS A 613 1.78 33.43 5.39
CA HIS A 613 0.44 33.44 4.81
C HIS A 613 -0.57 33.15 5.92
N LEU A 614 -1.29 34.18 6.37
CA LEU A 614 -2.32 34.03 7.39
C LEU A 614 -3.64 33.59 6.72
N ILE A 615 -4.03 32.34 6.94
CA ILE A 615 -5.21 31.73 6.32
C ILE A 615 -6.40 31.83 7.28
N PRO A 616 -7.42 32.64 6.97
CA PRO A 616 -8.55 32.84 7.86
C PRO A 616 -9.53 31.68 7.79
N PHE A 617 -9.64 30.93 8.89
CA PHE A 617 -10.71 29.96 9.14
C PHE A 617 -11.69 30.58 10.16
N THR A 618 -12.44 31.60 9.72
CA THR A 618 -13.33 32.40 10.59
C THR A 618 -14.72 31.78 10.75
N ILE A 619 -15.13 30.87 9.86
CA ILE A 619 -16.43 30.22 9.92
C ILE A 619 -16.45 29.21 11.05
N THR A 620 -17.27 29.46 12.07
CA THR A 620 -17.40 28.57 13.23
C THR A 620 -18.50 27.56 12.98
N VAL A 621 -18.18 26.26 13.07
CA VAL A 621 -19.14 25.19 12.86
C VAL A 621 -20.05 25.10 14.10
N PRO A 622 -21.38 25.27 13.94
CA PRO A 622 -22.31 25.22 15.05
C PRO A 622 -22.37 23.80 15.64
N PRO A 623 -22.58 23.63 16.97
CA PRO A 623 -22.51 22.33 17.64
C PRO A 623 -23.33 21.22 16.97
N GLU A 624 -24.50 21.55 16.43
CA GLU A 624 -25.44 20.62 15.80
C GLU A 624 -24.91 20.07 14.48
N ARG A 625 -24.01 20.80 13.81
CA ARG A 625 -23.35 20.38 12.56
C ARG A 625 -21.96 19.78 12.79
N ARG A 626 -21.50 19.67 14.05
CA ARG A 626 -20.18 19.09 14.35
C ARG A 626 -20.24 17.58 14.24
N ASP A 627 -19.66 17.07 13.17
CA ASP A 627 -19.48 15.64 12.97
C ASP A 627 -18.15 15.16 13.57
N LYS A 628 -18.22 14.29 14.59
CA LYS A 628 -17.05 13.70 15.26
C LYS A 628 -16.28 12.72 14.35
N HIS A 629 -16.94 12.17 13.33
CA HIS A 629 -16.38 11.22 12.39
C HIS A 629 -16.01 11.87 11.05
N LEU A 630 -16.04 13.21 10.97
CA LEU A 630 -15.78 13.94 9.73
C LEU A 630 -14.44 13.54 9.10
N GLN A 631 -13.36 13.47 9.90
CA GLN A 631 -12.05 13.07 9.37
C GLN A 631 -12.07 11.67 8.75
N GLN A 632 -12.77 10.71 9.35
CA GLN A 632 -12.89 9.35 8.79
C GLN A 632 -13.65 9.36 7.45
N LYS A 633 -14.70 10.17 7.34
CA LYS A 633 -15.45 10.37 6.08
C LYS A 633 -14.58 11.01 5.00
N LEU A 634 -13.79 12.03 5.34
CA LEU A 634 -12.85 12.66 4.42
C LEU A 634 -11.76 11.68 3.97
N LEU A 635 -11.26 10.84 4.87
CA LEU A 635 -10.26 9.81 4.53
C LEU A 635 -10.83 8.67 3.69
N ALA A 636 -12.15 8.45 3.70
CA ALA A 636 -12.79 7.53 2.76
C ALA A 636 -12.68 8.03 1.31
N GLU A 637 -12.54 9.35 1.10
CA GLU A 637 -12.31 9.99 -0.20
C GLU A 637 -10.83 10.33 -0.45
N ARG A 638 -9.89 9.76 0.32
CA ARG A 638 -8.45 10.13 0.29
C ARG A 638 -7.83 10.16 -1.10
N ASP A 639 -8.22 9.23 -1.97
CA ASP A 639 -7.73 9.12 -3.35
C ASP A 639 -8.18 10.33 -4.19
N GLY A 640 -9.44 10.75 -4.03
CA GLY A 640 -9.99 11.93 -4.69
C GLY A 640 -9.44 13.23 -4.11
N VAL A 641 -9.14 13.27 -2.81
CA VAL A 641 -8.47 14.42 -2.18
C VAL A 641 -7.03 14.55 -2.70
N LEU A 642 -6.32 13.44 -2.89
CA LEU A 642 -4.98 13.47 -3.48
C LEU A 642 -5.01 13.90 -4.94
N ALA A 643 -5.98 13.43 -5.74
CA ALA A 643 -6.18 13.91 -7.12
C ALA A 643 -6.47 15.42 -7.15
N TRP A 644 -7.32 15.91 -6.25
CA TRP A 644 -7.58 17.34 -6.07
C TRP A 644 -6.30 18.13 -5.73
N ALA A 645 -5.44 17.60 -4.87
CA ALA A 645 -4.17 18.23 -4.52
C ALA A 645 -3.18 18.24 -5.70
N VAL A 646 -3.08 17.13 -6.47
CA VAL A 646 -2.24 17.07 -7.68
C VAL A 646 -2.68 18.11 -8.70
N GLN A 647 -3.99 18.27 -8.91
CA GLN A 647 -4.51 19.33 -9.78
C GLN A 647 -4.11 20.73 -9.27
N GLY A 648 -4.14 20.95 -7.95
CA GLY A 648 -3.64 22.18 -7.33
C GLY A 648 -2.16 22.45 -7.61
N CYS A 649 -1.34 21.40 -7.66
CA CYS A 649 0.08 21.51 -7.98
C CYS A 649 0.27 21.96 -9.43
N LEU A 650 -0.52 21.42 -10.36
CA LEU A 650 -0.48 21.81 -11.77
C LEU A 650 -0.96 23.26 -11.98
N ASP A 651 -2.01 23.66 -11.26
CA ASP A 651 -2.53 25.02 -11.34
C ASP A 651 -1.55 26.05 -10.75
N TRP A 652 -0.87 25.73 -9.65
CA TRP A 652 0.23 26.53 -9.11
C TRP A 652 1.37 26.67 -10.12
N GLN A 653 1.80 25.57 -10.74
CA GLN A 653 2.86 25.61 -11.77
C GLN A 653 2.46 26.44 -12.98
N ARG A 654 1.20 26.37 -13.41
CA ARG A 654 0.68 27.17 -14.54
C ARG A 654 0.73 28.66 -14.24
N LEU A 655 0.44 29.07 -13.01
CA LEU A 655 0.50 30.47 -12.58
C LEU A 655 1.94 30.94 -12.30
N GLY A 656 2.84 30.03 -11.93
CA GLY A 656 4.24 30.31 -11.63
C GLY A 656 4.48 31.01 -10.27
N ARG A 657 3.41 31.22 -9.48
CA ARG A 657 3.44 31.82 -8.15
C ARG A 657 2.25 31.33 -7.31
N LEU A 658 2.37 31.35 -5.99
CA LEU A 658 1.30 30.86 -5.10
C LEU A 658 0.06 31.78 -5.02
N ASP A 659 0.20 33.06 -5.40
CA ASP A 659 -0.83 34.11 -5.51
C ASP A 659 -1.97 34.03 -4.48
N PRO A 660 -1.78 34.62 -3.27
CA PRO A 660 -2.81 34.62 -2.23
C PRO A 660 -4.01 35.50 -2.60
N PRO A 661 -5.24 35.09 -2.25
CA PRO A 661 -6.43 35.91 -2.44
C PRO A 661 -6.42 37.12 -1.52
N GLN A 662 -7.24 38.12 -1.84
CA GLN A 662 -7.32 39.39 -1.09
C GLN A 662 -7.53 39.14 0.42
N GLN A 663 -8.40 38.20 0.78
CA GLN A 663 -8.68 37.88 2.18
C GLN A 663 -7.44 37.41 2.96
N VAL A 664 -6.52 36.67 2.32
CA VAL A 664 -5.27 36.21 2.94
C VAL A 664 -4.26 37.36 3.02
N LEU A 665 -4.19 38.21 2.00
CA LEU A 665 -3.35 39.40 2.00
C LEU A 665 -3.74 40.36 3.12
N GLU A 666 -5.02 40.70 3.22
CA GLU A 666 -5.59 41.59 4.25
C GLU A 666 -5.37 41.01 5.65
N ALA A 667 -5.69 39.73 5.86
CA ALA A 667 -5.50 39.10 7.17
C ALA A 667 -4.02 39.08 7.60
N THR A 668 -3.12 38.87 6.64
CA THR A 668 -1.67 38.92 6.90
C THR A 668 -1.23 40.34 7.22
N GLU A 669 -1.67 41.33 6.43
CA GLU A 669 -1.37 42.74 6.65
C GLU A 669 -1.87 43.24 8.01
N GLU A 670 -3.14 42.99 8.34
CA GLU A 670 -3.75 43.37 9.63
C GLU A 670 -2.95 42.78 10.81
N TYR A 671 -2.48 41.54 10.69
CA TYR A 671 -1.64 40.94 11.71
C TYR A 671 -0.31 41.67 11.89
N PHE A 672 0.38 42.03 10.80
CA PHE A 672 1.63 42.79 10.90
C PHE A 672 1.40 44.23 11.38
N GLU A 673 0.31 44.87 10.99
CA GLU A 673 -0.06 46.21 11.48
C GLU A 673 -0.33 46.21 12.99
N ALA A 674 -1.04 45.21 13.50
CA ALA A 674 -1.30 45.05 14.93
C ALA A 674 0.00 44.90 15.74
N GLU A 675 0.97 44.15 15.19
CA GLU A 675 2.28 43.94 15.80
C GLU A 675 3.23 45.15 15.60
N ASP A 676 2.87 46.16 14.79
CA ASP A 676 3.72 47.32 14.52
C ASP A 676 3.65 48.40 15.61
N ALA A 677 4.21 48.08 16.77
CA ALA A 677 4.30 49.01 17.89
C ALA A 677 4.99 50.33 17.51
N LEU A 678 6.04 50.31 16.67
CA LEU A 678 6.74 51.54 16.27
C LEU A 678 5.89 52.37 15.29
N GLY A 679 5.16 51.73 14.38
CA GLY A 679 4.20 52.40 13.50
C GLY A 679 3.13 53.12 14.30
N ARG A 680 2.50 52.44 15.26
CA ARG A 680 1.51 53.04 16.18
C ARG A 680 2.09 54.24 16.94
N TRP A 681 3.29 54.10 17.50
CA TRP A 681 3.96 55.22 18.14
C TRP A 681 4.24 56.40 17.20
N LEU A 682 4.70 56.13 15.97
CA LEU A 682 4.93 57.17 14.97
C LEU A 682 3.64 57.93 14.65
N ASP A 683 2.52 57.22 14.50
CA ASP A 683 1.25 57.82 14.12
C ASP A 683 0.57 58.54 15.29
N GLU A 684 0.73 58.04 16.52
CA GLU A 684 0.16 58.63 17.73
C GLU A 684 0.99 59.81 18.25
N ARG A 685 2.32 59.66 18.30
CA ARG A 685 3.24 60.57 19.02
C ARG A 685 4.08 61.46 18.11
N CYS A 686 4.20 61.14 16.82
CA CYS A 686 5.09 61.89 15.91
C CYS A 686 4.33 62.64 14.79
N VAL A 687 4.98 63.67 14.26
CA VAL A 687 4.63 64.36 13.03
C VAL A 687 5.70 64.04 11.99
N ARG A 688 5.29 63.65 10.78
CA ARG A 688 6.20 63.47 9.64
C ARG A 688 6.11 64.70 8.74
N ASP A 689 7.14 65.52 8.75
CA ASP A 689 7.25 66.73 7.93
C ASP A 689 8.70 66.89 7.46
N ALA A 690 8.91 67.31 6.21
CA ALA A 690 10.24 67.42 5.59
C ALA A 690 11.21 68.34 6.34
N ASN A 691 10.69 69.28 7.14
CA ASN A 691 11.44 70.22 7.95
C ASN A 691 11.52 69.82 9.43
N ALA A 692 10.74 68.84 9.89
CA ALA A 692 10.80 68.35 11.26
C ALA A 692 12.15 67.68 11.55
N LYS A 693 12.73 68.04 12.69
CA LYS A 693 14.02 67.53 13.17
C LYS A 693 13.90 67.26 14.67
N SER A 694 14.34 66.08 15.10
CA SER A 694 14.38 65.73 16.52
C SER A 694 15.63 64.94 16.87
N LEU A 695 16.09 65.10 18.11
CA LEU A 695 17.26 64.38 18.58
C LEU A 695 16.92 62.90 18.82
N THR A 696 17.89 62.02 18.60
CA THR A 696 17.70 60.58 18.82
C THR A 696 17.34 60.27 20.29
N ALA A 697 17.85 61.06 21.23
CA ALA A 697 17.54 60.93 22.65
C ALA A 697 16.09 61.30 22.99
N GLU A 698 15.57 62.37 22.39
CA GLU A 698 14.19 62.83 22.60
C GLU A 698 13.19 61.80 22.08
N LEU A 699 13.38 61.36 20.83
CA LEU A 699 12.54 60.35 20.20
C LEU A 699 12.59 59.02 20.96
N PHE A 700 13.77 58.57 21.40
CA PHE A 700 13.90 57.32 22.14
C PHE A 700 13.30 57.39 23.55
N ASN A 701 13.38 58.54 24.23
CA ASN A 701 12.77 58.72 25.55
C ASN A 701 11.24 58.71 25.46
N ASP A 702 10.66 59.36 24.44
CA ASP A 702 9.22 59.31 24.20
C ASP A 702 8.76 57.90 23.85
N TRP A 703 9.48 57.23 22.93
CA TRP A 703 9.26 55.81 22.62
C TRP A 703 9.27 54.94 23.86
N LYS A 704 10.26 55.13 24.75
CA LYS A 704 10.37 54.37 26.00
C LYS A 704 9.13 54.54 26.88
N GLN A 705 8.64 55.77 27.02
CA GLN A 705 7.44 56.06 27.82
C GLN A 705 6.18 55.46 27.20
N TRP A 706 5.99 55.65 25.89
CA TRP A 706 4.85 55.11 25.17
C TRP A 706 4.85 53.58 25.20
N ALA A 707 6.00 52.95 24.89
CA ALA A 707 6.14 51.50 24.87
C ALA A 707 5.91 50.89 26.27
N ASP A 708 6.42 51.51 27.34
CA ASP A 708 6.17 51.06 28.71
C ASP A 708 4.67 51.13 29.05
N SER A 709 3.99 52.22 28.68
CA SER A 709 2.54 52.38 28.91
C SER A 709 1.69 51.41 28.08
N ALA A 710 2.16 51.03 26.90
CA ALA A 710 1.49 50.10 25.99
C ALA A 710 1.84 48.63 26.28
N GLY A 711 2.75 48.34 27.22
CA GLY A 711 3.24 47.00 27.50
C GLY A 711 4.17 46.41 26.42
N GLU A 712 4.72 47.28 25.57
CA GLU A 712 5.56 46.94 24.42
C GLU A 712 7.05 46.82 24.78
N PHE A 713 7.80 46.08 23.97
CA PHE A 713 9.23 45.88 24.20
C PHE A 713 10.06 47.12 23.78
N ILE A 714 10.65 47.81 24.76
CA ILE A 714 11.40 49.08 24.57
C ILE A 714 12.69 48.91 23.73
N GLY A 715 13.47 47.85 23.97
CA GLY A 715 14.77 47.62 23.31
C GLY A 715 15.87 48.64 23.67
N SER A 716 16.91 48.73 22.82
CA SER A 716 18.03 49.67 22.98
C SER A 716 17.93 50.85 22.02
N GLN A 717 18.51 52.01 22.37
CA GLN A 717 18.50 53.22 21.55
C GLN A 717 19.11 53.02 20.15
N ARG A 718 20.14 52.18 20.06
CA ARG A 718 20.75 51.78 18.78
C ARG A 718 19.73 51.07 17.89
N ARG A 719 19.05 50.06 18.43
CA ARG A 719 18.03 49.30 17.71
C ARG A 719 16.85 50.18 17.28
N PHE A 720 16.39 51.06 18.16
CA PHE A 720 15.36 52.05 17.83
C PHE A 720 15.78 52.94 16.65
N SER A 721 17.02 53.42 16.66
CA SER A 721 17.56 54.23 15.56
C SER A 721 17.58 53.46 14.24
N ASP A 722 18.00 52.19 14.27
CA ASP A 722 18.03 51.32 13.09
C ASP A 722 16.62 51.08 12.51
N LEU A 723 15.61 50.91 13.37
CA LEU A 723 14.21 50.76 12.95
C LEU A 723 13.65 52.02 12.28
N LEU A 724 13.98 53.22 12.78
CA LEU A 724 13.58 54.48 12.13
C LEU A 724 14.19 54.65 10.75
N ILE A 725 15.49 54.31 10.60
CA ILE A 725 16.18 54.36 9.31
C ILE A 725 15.53 53.40 8.30
N THR A 726 15.15 52.21 8.77
CA THR A 726 14.51 51.18 7.94
C THR A 726 13.15 51.65 7.42
N ARG A 727 12.47 52.52 8.18
CA ARG A 727 11.22 53.19 7.80
C ARG A 727 11.43 54.49 6.99
N GLY A 728 12.63 54.72 6.47
CA GLY A 728 12.93 55.85 5.58
C GLY A 728 13.17 57.18 6.30
N VAL A 729 13.40 57.18 7.62
CA VAL A 729 13.74 58.40 8.35
C VAL A 729 15.24 58.71 8.22
N GLU A 730 15.56 59.89 7.73
CA GLU A 730 16.95 60.28 7.43
C GLU A 730 17.74 60.69 8.68
N LYS A 731 18.99 60.25 8.75
CA LYS A 731 19.92 60.69 9.80
C LYS A 731 20.23 62.17 9.64
N TRP A 732 20.23 62.88 10.76
CA TRP A 732 20.59 64.28 10.85
C TRP A 732 21.50 64.54 12.05
N ARG A 733 22.22 65.65 12.05
CA ARG A 733 22.97 66.14 13.22
C ARG A 733 22.67 67.61 13.43
N ASN A 734 22.53 68.00 14.69
CA ASN A 734 22.36 69.41 15.03
C ASN A 734 23.69 70.19 14.88
N THR A 735 23.62 71.52 15.02
CA THR A 735 24.77 72.43 14.99
C THR A 735 25.83 72.12 16.06
N ALA A 736 25.46 71.47 17.15
CA ALA A 736 26.36 70.99 18.21
C ALA A 736 26.92 69.57 17.96
N GLY A 737 26.66 68.96 16.79
CA GLY A 737 27.16 67.63 16.41
C GLY A 737 26.40 66.44 17.02
N VAL A 738 25.31 66.69 17.76
CA VAL A 738 24.46 65.66 18.39
C VAL A 738 23.61 64.96 17.33
N ARG A 739 23.48 63.63 17.45
CA ARG A 739 22.76 62.78 16.50
C ARG A 739 21.24 62.96 16.64
N GLY A 740 20.55 63.03 15.50
CA GLY A 740 19.11 63.10 15.40
C GLY A 740 18.60 62.59 14.06
N PHE A 741 17.34 62.89 13.78
CA PHE A 741 16.64 62.49 12.58
C PHE A 741 15.94 63.70 11.95
N ARG A 742 15.88 63.71 10.61
CA ARG A 742 15.11 64.67 9.80
C ARG A 742 13.92 63.96 9.17
N GLY A 743 12.82 64.70 8.96
CA GLY A 743 11.58 64.15 8.42
C GLY A 743 10.60 63.72 9.50
N ILE A 744 10.97 63.89 10.78
CA ILE A 744 10.20 63.44 11.94
C ILE A 744 10.38 64.39 13.13
N GLY A 745 9.31 64.63 13.87
CA GLY A 745 9.35 65.24 15.19
C GLY A 745 8.24 64.75 16.10
N LEU A 746 8.31 65.05 17.39
CA LEU A 746 7.23 64.72 18.35
C LEU A 746 6.08 65.71 18.21
N LYS A 747 4.83 65.25 18.30
CA LYS A 747 3.62 66.10 18.35
C LYS A 747 3.62 66.99 19.59
N ASN A 748 4.05 66.43 20.72
CA ASN A 748 4.19 67.12 21.99
C ASN A 748 5.67 67.03 22.42
N PRO A 749 6.55 67.88 21.85
CA PRO A 749 7.96 67.85 22.22
C PRO A 749 8.10 68.21 23.71
N PRO A 750 9.03 67.57 24.46
CA PRO A 750 9.32 67.98 25.82
C PRO A 750 9.73 69.46 25.80
N MET A 751 9.12 70.26 26.68
CA MET A 751 9.52 71.67 26.87
C MET A 751 11.04 71.71 27.04
N PRO A 752 11.77 72.56 26.30
CA PRO A 752 13.21 72.66 26.48
C PRO A 752 13.48 72.93 27.96
N ALA A 753 14.27 72.07 28.60
CA ALA A 753 14.78 72.36 29.92
C ALA A 753 15.54 73.69 29.78
N TYR A 754 14.97 74.74 30.38
CA TYR A 754 15.55 76.06 30.43
C TYR A 754 17.00 75.95 30.91
N THR A 755 17.96 76.06 30.00
CA THR A 755 19.34 76.36 30.35
C THR A 755 19.42 77.87 30.52
N PRO A 756 19.59 78.39 31.75
CA PRO A 756 19.87 79.80 31.92
C PRO A 756 21.22 80.08 31.24
N TYR A 757 21.24 81.10 30.40
CA TYR A 757 22.41 81.90 30.01
C TYR A 757 23.78 81.22 30.09
N ALA A 758 24.40 80.97 28.94
CA ALA A 758 25.84 81.13 28.81
C ALA A 758 26.08 82.46 28.10
N ASP A 759 26.58 83.44 28.85
CA ASP A 759 27.25 84.61 28.31
C ASP A 759 28.51 84.15 27.56
N ASP A 760 28.56 84.41 26.26
CA ASP A 760 29.67 85.04 25.50
C ASP A 760 29.38 85.00 23.98
#